data_AF-A0A5R2NE76-F1
#
_entry.id   AF-A0A5R2NE76-F1
#
_cell.length_a   1.000
_cell.length_b   1.000
_cell.length_c   1.000
_cell.angle_alpha   90.00
_cell.angle_beta   90.00
_cell.angle_gamma   90.00
#
_symmetry.space_group_name_H-M   'P 1'
#
loop_
_entity.id
_entity.type
_entity.pdbx_description
1 polymer ?
#
loop_
_entity_poly.entity_id
_entity_poly.type
_entity_poly.pdbx_seq_one_letter_code
_entity_poly.pdbx_strand_id
1 'polypeptide(L)'
;MDPCRSRPPVRPWVDRRGLAIGDGTCAPRTDRNPTGPSMSRLAALFAVLTVVAFGPQGAYAAQPVTIVDDPRVLATLEAKGYGFAGLFGATGKDDLKTLYGEGPAYHAIVETVAADVAALRADMKAGGRMLYEVTDGDVGRIIDMRWLKTSAARFRLVGVVNRLDRRDFAAPSDDKSCGEVRFIYRLAYAFRKNGKQLASRLPFNFSAIYRVAPDPDGGCAGVAGRWTPQLDETVDAGWLAGGPLEKTSLSFKQLELNAQVVRFPSGQETEFGGQAAYLMRIFSIDGATVGEKPLENTPDTARLAEDAALKARLADYVRANAAAIDLGVYEIPDEFLARKVISWSTFGSARQANHPFTPLFDPKEFAGLDYSKFSLARTPQGLVERLDNGACQGCHQAGSTAGFHFIGLDDATTSPLNRIEVGISPHLHAEIPRREAWLAATAEGTDPNRFRPLSFAPPAAWKDTGEVAYAPAETAMPCLMPEDASRFGGTWQCGAGTVCTPIATASGVRTKLAQCLLPKDSPAMFSGHPCLTGAIASNAAQPFNDRYRITGQFAAIAPAISRTAYTCRPPKIGVPGGFAYRACDDKDRAFSDFKPGKPMPNEICGLVGGKKFDICVATNNFDQCLGGAVNRGNRPACSADHFCREDYMCQSLPPDTPGAAKVKGIGFCSPTYFIFQMRIDNHATPWATTARAGMHAGFGAAAEE
;
A
#
# COMPACT_ATOMS: atom_id res chain seq x y z
N MET A 1 41.10 56.46 -3.89
CA MET A 1 40.30 57.29 -2.98
C MET A 1 39.15 56.43 -2.45
N ASP A 2 39.04 56.10 -1.19
CA ASP A 2 40.00 56.19 -0.09
C ASP A 2 39.54 55.21 1.00
N PRO A 3 40.45 54.40 1.59
CA PRO A 3 40.23 53.52 2.73
C PRO A 3 40.63 54.22 4.04
N CYS A 4 40.25 53.71 5.22
CA CYS A 4 40.94 53.90 6.52
C CYS A 4 40.21 53.04 7.58
N ARG A 5 40.81 52.28 8.52
CA ARG A 5 42.17 51.98 9.01
C ARG A 5 41.99 50.72 9.90
N SER A 6 42.68 49.59 9.77
CA SER A 6 44.05 49.22 10.22
C SER A 6 44.43 49.74 11.63
N ARG A 7 44.36 48.91 12.69
CA ARG A 7 45.44 48.02 13.26
C ARG A 7 46.12 48.66 14.50
N PRO A 8 46.87 47.94 15.38
CA PRO A 8 46.90 46.51 15.74
C PRO A 8 47.14 46.28 17.29
N PRO A 9 47.94 45.29 17.80
CA PRO A 9 47.43 44.11 18.54
C PRO A 9 48.14 43.83 19.88
N VAL A 10 47.71 42.87 20.71
CA VAL A 10 48.60 42.00 21.52
C VAL A 10 47.83 40.71 21.93
N ARG A 11 48.32 39.53 21.51
CA ARG A 11 48.18 38.20 22.18
C ARG A 11 49.35 38.09 23.22
N PRO A 12 49.47 37.13 24.19
CA PRO A 12 49.07 35.71 24.10
C PRO A 12 48.89 34.93 25.46
N TRP A 13 48.80 33.59 25.39
CA TRP A 13 49.00 32.54 26.45
C TRP A 13 47.81 32.15 27.36
N VAL A 14 47.26 30.93 27.27
CA VAL A 14 47.65 29.64 27.95
C VAL A 14 47.11 29.64 29.40
N ASP A 15 46.45 28.64 30.01
CA ASP A 15 46.35 27.19 29.84
C ASP A 15 45.09 26.64 30.57
N ARG A 16 44.73 25.40 30.22
CA ARG A 16 44.24 24.27 31.05
C ARG A 16 43.36 24.43 32.30
N ARG A 17 42.37 23.51 32.32
CA ARG A 17 41.83 22.72 33.47
C ARG A 17 41.05 23.56 34.49
N GLY A 18 39.91 23.17 35.03
CA GLY A 18 39.19 21.91 35.14
C GLY A 18 38.03 22.14 36.14
N LEU A 19 37.19 21.12 36.28
CA LEU A 19 36.03 20.99 37.19
C LEU A 19 36.11 21.69 38.56
N ALA A 20 34.97 22.20 39.05
CA ALA A 20 34.19 21.66 40.20
C ALA A 20 33.17 22.73 40.69
N ILE A 21 31.86 22.45 40.72
CA ILE A 21 31.03 21.99 41.87
C ILE A 21 31.04 22.97 43.08
N GLY A 22 29.84 23.36 43.55
CA GLY A 22 29.67 23.80 44.94
C GLY A 22 28.49 24.71 45.23
N ASP A 23 27.53 24.19 45.98
CA ASP A 23 26.28 24.78 46.50
C ASP A 23 26.45 26.04 47.37
N GLY A 24 25.32 26.73 47.63
CA GLY A 24 25.25 27.68 48.74
C GLY A 24 24.03 28.60 48.74
N THR A 25 22.92 28.08 49.26
CA THR A 25 21.75 28.84 49.72
C THR A 25 22.11 29.86 50.80
N CYS A 26 21.46 31.03 50.79
CA CYS A 26 20.99 31.72 52.00
C CYS A 26 20.11 32.93 51.64
N ALA A 27 18.83 32.87 51.99
CA ALA A 27 17.98 34.04 52.18
C ALA A 27 18.20 34.63 53.57
N PRO A 28 17.78 35.89 53.79
CA PRO A 28 16.77 36.10 54.83
C PRO A 28 15.67 37.10 54.45
N ARG A 29 14.66 37.05 55.31
CA ARG A 29 13.29 37.58 55.27
C ARG A 29 13.17 38.73 56.29
N THR A 30 12.30 39.72 56.04
CA THR A 30 11.53 40.51 57.03
C THR A 30 10.53 41.38 56.25
N ASP A 31 9.22 41.12 56.27
CA ASP A 31 8.19 41.49 57.29
C ASP A 31 7.60 42.90 57.10
N ARG A 32 6.30 42.99 56.78
CA ARG A 32 5.22 43.55 57.64
C ARG A 32 3.87 43.71 56.89
N ASN A 33 2.83 43.22 57.54
CA ASN A 33 1.37 43.28 57.29
C ASN A 33 0.79 44.61 57.87
N PRO A 34 -0.54 44.84 58.05
CA PRO A 34 -1.79 44.39 57.39
C PRO A 34 -2.84 45.54 57.19
N THR A 35 -4.03 45.28 56.63
CA THR A 35 -5.39 45.65 57.17
C THR A 35 -6.53 45.42 56.14
N GLY A 36 -7.58 44.68 56.52
CA GLY A 36 -8.92 44.65 55.87
C GLY A 36 -9.84 45.77 56.42
N PRO A 37 -11.21 45.67 56.45
CA PRO A 37 -12.15 44.59 56.04
C PRO A 37 -13.44 45.09 55.31
N SER A 38 -14.41 44.21 54.98
CA SER A 38 -15.88 44.37 55.24
C SER A 38 -16.78 43.52 54.31
N MET A 39 -17.76 42.83 54.93
CA MET A 39 -18.78 41.94 54.34
C MET A 39 -20.16 42.60 54.22
N SER A 40 -21.02 42.12 53.32
CA SER A 40 -22.49 41.99 53.53
C SER A 40 -23.09 41.08 52.43
N ARG A 41 -23.39 39.80 52.69
CA ARG A 41 -24.64 39.16 53.20
C ARG A 41 -25.75 38.91 52.15
N LEU A 42 -26.03 37.59 51.95
CA LEU A 42 -27.30 36.89 51.62
C LEU A 42 -28.00 37.24 50.27
N ALA A 43 -28.49 36.31 49.43
CA ALA A 43 -28.98 34.95 49.64
C ALA A 43 -29.01 34.10 48.34
N ALA A 44 -28.76 32.79 48.51
CA ALA A 44 -29.35 31.60 47.87
C ALA A 44 -29.67 31.57 46.35
N LEU A 45 -28.99 30.70 45.60
CA LEU A 45 -29.53 29.40 45.16
C LEU A 45 -28.47 28.58 44.36
N PHE A 46 -28.59 27.26 44.43
CA PHE A 46 -27.82 26.18 43.77
C PHE A 46 -26.58 25.63 44.48
N ALA A 47 -26.87 24.67 45.38
CA ALA A 47 -25.99 23.56 45.70
C ALA A 47 -26.20 22.43 44.69
N VAL A 48 -25.12 21.97 44.02
CA VAL A 48 -24.84 20.55 43.78
C VAL A 48 -23.32 20.37 43.79
N LEU A 49 -22.88 19.36 44.53
CA LEU A 49 -21.52 18.98 44.86
C LEU A 49 -20.56 18.90 43.65
N THR A 50 -19.40 19.54 43.76
CA THR A 50 -18.16 19.12 43.09
C THR A 50 -17.51 17.98 43.89
N VAL A 51 -17.92 16.74 43.62
CA VAL A 51 -17.05 15.57 43.82
C VAL A 51 -16.30 15.38 42.50
N VAL A 52 -15.11 15.99 42.40
CA VAL A 52 -14.15 15.58 41.37
C VAL A 52 -13.56 14.26 41.84
N ALA A 53 -14.16 13.17 41.39
CA ALA A 53 -13.59 11.84 41.49
C ALA A 53 -12.27 11.82 40.72
N PHE A 54 -11.15 11.69 41.44
CA PHE A 54 -9.97 11.04 40.90
C PHE A 54 -10.32 9.55 40.67
N GLY A 55 -10.99 9.27 39.55
CA GLY A 55 -11.08 7.92 39.03
C GLY A 55 -9.69 7.50 38.53
N PRO A 56 -9.30 6.22 38.69
CA PRO A 56 -8.07 5.73 38.10
C PRO A 56 -8.18 5.93 36.59
N GLN A 57 -7.13 6.50 35.99
CA GLN A 57 -6.93 6.38 34.54
C GLN A 57 -6.95 4.88 34.25
N GLY A 58 -8.03 4.42 33.60
CA GLY A 58 -8.15 3.03 33.21
C GLY A 58 -6.88 2.64 32.46
N ALA A 59 -6.25 1.55 32.89
CA ALA A 59 -5.15 0.94 32.16
C ALA A 59 -5.60 0.80 30.70
N TYR A 60 -4.94 1.50 29.78
CA TYR A 60 -5.10 1.19 28.37
C TYR A 60 -4.67 -0.26 28.22
N ALA A 61 -5.62 -1.18 28.08
CA ALA A 61 -5.31 -2.54 27.68
C ALA A 61 -4.51 -2.43 26.37
N ALA A 62 -3.33 -3.05 26.37
CA ALA A 62 -2.48 -3.07 25.19
C ALA A 62 -3.27 -3.63 24.00
N GLN A 63 -3.22 -2.94 22.87
CA GLN A 63 -3.93 -3.37 21.66
C GLN A 63 -3.20 -4.55 21.02
N PRO A 64 -3.92 -5.54 20.46
CA PRO A 64 -3.30 -6.63 19.74
C PRO A 64 -2.48 -6.14 18.53
N VAL A 65 -1.30 -6.70 18.32
CA VAL A 65 -0.44 -6.38 17.19
C VAL A 65 -0.86 -7.19 15.98
N THR A 66 -1.39 -6.51 14.96
CA THR A 66 -1.79 -7.17 13.69
C THR A 66 -0.78 -6.97 12.56
N ILE A 67 0.04 -5.91 12.64
CA ILE A 67 1.10 -5.57 11.69
C ILE A 67 2.32 -5.00 12.40
N VAL A 68 3.51 -5.23 11.84
CA VAL A 68 4.77 -4.57 12.23
C VAL A 68 5.43 -4.02 10.98
N ASP A 69 5.67 -2.71 10.94
CA ASP A 69 6.21 -2.00 9.78
C ASP A 69 7.36 -1.01 10.10
N ASP A 70 7.80 -0.90 11.36
CA ASP A 70 8.97 -0.07 11.74
C ASP A 70 10.25 -0.65 11.10
N PRO A 71 10.92 0.07 10.18
CA PRO A 71 12.10 -0.43 9.48
C PRO A 71 13.26 -0.84 10.39
N ARG A 72 13.39 -0.24 11.59
CA ARG A 72 14.46 -0.56 12.55
C ARG A 72 14.21 -1.88 13.25
N VAL A 73 12.96 -2.14 13.64
CA VAL A 73 12.55 -3.42 14.24
C VAL A 73 12.74 -4.53 13.22
N LEU A 74 12.28 -4.31 11.98
CA LEU A 74 12.38 -5.29 10.90
C LEU A 74 13.83 -5.59 10.51
N ALA A 75 14.71 -4.58 10.42
CA ALA A 75 16.13 -4.80 10.16
C ALA A 75 16.81 -5.61 11.29
N THR A 76 16.42 -5.37 12.55
CA THR A 76 16.92 -6.16 13.68
C THR A 76 16.40 -7.60 13.64
N LEU A 77 15.17 -7.80 13.17
CA LEU A 77 14.57 -9.11 12.97
C LEU A 77 15.25 -9.88 11.81
N GLU A 78 15.60 -9.21 10.71
CA GLU A 78 16.42 -9.81 9.63
C GLU A 78 17.73 -10.36 10.21
N ALA A 79 18.43 -9.55 11.03
CA ALA A 79 19.67 -9.95 11.69
C ALA A 79 19.51 -11.12 12.69
N LYS A 80 18.29 -11.36 13.19
CA LYS A 80 17.93 -12.54 14.01
C LYS A 80 17.53 -13.77 13.17
N GLY A 81 17.76 -13.73 11.87
CA GLY A 81 17.55 -14.86 10.96
C GLY A 81 16.14 -14.97 10.41
N TYR A 82 15.44 -13.83 10.26
CA TYR A 82 14.20 -13.69 9.47
C TYR A 82 14.47 -12.94 8.15
N GLY A 83 15.70 -12.99 7.65
CA GLY A 83 16.07 -12.46 6.33
C GLY A 83 15.62 -13.39 5.20
N PHE A 84 15.40 -12.83 4.02
CA PHE A 84 14.89 -13.56 2.85
C PHE A 84 15.77 -14.75 2.43
N ALA A 85 17.10 -14.59 2.44
CA ALA A 85 18.04 -15.66 2.11
C ALA A 85 17.89 -16.90 3.01
N GLY A 86 17.44 -16.71 4.26
CA GLY A 86 17.19 -17.79 5.21
C GLY A 86 16.08 -18.76 4.77
N LEU A 87 15.15 -18.33 3.90
CA LEU A 87 14.13 -19.20 3.30
C LEU A 87 14.74 -20.31 2.45
N PHE A 88 15.95 -20.08 1.92
CA PHE A 88 16.63 -20.99 1.01
C PHE A 88 17.81 -21.71 1.67
N GLY A 89 17.95 -21.59 3.01
CA GLY A 89 19.08 -22.17 3.75
C GLY A 89 20.43 -21.57 3.39
N ALA A 90 20.47 -20.45 2.66
CA ALA A 90 21.72 -19.82 2.23
C ALA A 90 22.39 -19.11 3.42
N THR A 91 23.68 -19.37 3.60
CA THR A 91 24.53 -18.72 4.61
C THR A 91 25.63 -17.95 3.89
N GLY A 92 25.68 -16.63 4.02
CA GLY A 92 26.66 -15.83 3.27
C GLY A 92 26.33 -14.35 3.23
N LYS A 93 26.78 -13.67 2.18
CA LYS A 93 26.42 -12.27 1.95
C LYS A 93 24.92 -12.17 1.65
N ASP A 94 24.27 -11.19 2.27
CA ASP A 94 22.86 -10.86 2.03
C ASP A 94 22.70 -10.08 0.71
N ASP A 95 23.02 -10.74 -0.40
CA ASP A 95 22.90 -10.20 -1.76
C ASP A 95 22.37 -11.24 -2.76
N LEU A 96 21.71 -10.77 -3.83
CA LEU A 96 21.01 -11.66 -4.76
C LEU A 96 21.95 -12.37 -5.75
N LYS A 97 23.18 -11.89 -5.95
CA LYS A 97 24.18 -12.63 -6.76
C LYS A 97 24.57 -13.92 -6.05
N THR A 98 24.89 -13.82 -4.76
CA THR A 98 25.23 -14.97 -3.91
C THR A 98 24.04 -15.91 -3.80
N LEU A 99 22.85 -15.40 -3.46
CA LEU A 99 21.65 -16.22 -3.35
C LEU A 99 21.28 -16.94 -4.67
N TYR A 100 21.44 -16.28 -5.81
CA TYR A 100 21.21 -16.88 -7.13
C TYR A 100 22.24 -17.96 -7.48
N GLY A 101 23.50 -17.79 -7.08
CA GLY A 101 24.55 -18.76 -7.34
C GLY A 101 24.50 -19.99 -6.42
N GLU A 102 24.09 -19.79 -5.16
CA GLU A 102 24.22 -20.81 -4.10
C GLU A 102 22.88 -21.44 -3.69
N GLY A 103 21.74 -20.81 -3.99
CA GLY A 103 20.40 -21.29 -3.63
C GLY A 103 19.63 -21.86 -4.83
N PRO A 104 19.59 -23.18 -5.04
CA PRO A 104 18.96 -23.79 -6.22
C PRO A 104 17.47 -23.44 -6.35
N ALA A 105 16.75 -23.37 -5.23
CA ALA A 105 15.35 -22.99 -5.22
C ALA A 105 15.14 -21.52 -5.61
N TYR A 106 15.96 -20.60 -5.10
CA TYR A 106 15.89 -19.20 -5.52
C TYR A 106 16.23 -19.04 -7.01
N HIS A 107 17.27 -19.74 -7.48
CA HIS A 107 17.63 -19.81 -8.90
C HIS A 107 16.43 -20.23 -9.76
N ALA A 108 15.78 -21.34 -9.42
CA ALA A 108 14.61 -21.84 -10.16
C ALA A 108 13.46 -20.84 -10.19
N ILE A 109 13.14 -20.19 -9.07
CA ILE A 109 12.12 -19.12 -9.01
C ILE A 109 12.47 -17.98 -9.96
N VAL A 110 13.73 -17.53 -9.95
CA VAL A 110 14.18 -16.43 -10.82
C VAL A 110 14.08 -16.81 -12.29
N GLU A 111 14.41 -18.04 -12.68
CA GLU A 111 14.25 -18.52 -14.05
C GLU A 111 12.79 -18.60 -14.48
N THR A 112 11.88 -19.09 -13.62
CA THR A 112 10.44 -19.10 -13.90
C THR A 112 9.91 -17.67 -14.13
N VAL A 113 10.25 -16.74 -13.23
CA VAL A 113 9.82 -15.34 -13.37
C VAL A 113 10.40 -14.71 -14.64
N ALA A 114 11.66 -14.96 -14.96
CA ALA A 114 12.28 -14.45 -16.19
C ALA A 114 11.56 -14.97 -17.44
N ALA A 115 11.17 -16.25 -17.46
CA ALA A 115 10.39 -16.83 -18.54
C ALA A 115 9.02 -16.16 -18.70
N ASP A 116 8.33 -15.81 -17.61
CA ASP A 116 7.05 -15.11 -17.70
C ASP A 116 7.18 -13.68 -18.20
N VAL A 117 8.19 -12.96 -17.72
CA VAL A 117 8.52 -11.61 -18.18
C VAL A 117 8.85 -11.64 -19.68
N ALA A 118 9.60 -12.65 -20.13
CA ALA A 118 9.88 -12.87 -21.55
C ALA A 118 8.61 -13.15 -22.37
N ALA A 119 7.73 -14.03 -21.87
CA ALA A 119 6.48 -14.38 -22.54
C ALA A 119 5.55 -13.17 -22.66
N LEU A 120 5.39 -12.38 -21.58
CA LEU A 120 4.60 -11.15 -21.60
C LEU A 120 5.18 -10.13 -22.59
N ARG A 121 6.51 -10.01 -22.67
CA ARG A 121 7.16 -9.15 -23.66
C ARG A 121 6.86 -9.58 -25.09
N ALA A 122 6.92 -10.88 -25.36
CA ALA A 122 6.65 -11.43 -26.68
C ALA A 122 5.18 -11.22 -27.07
N ASP A 123 4.24 -11.47 -26.16
CA ASP A 123 2.81 -11.25 -26.35
C ASP A 123 2.50 -9.77 -26.62
N MET A 124 3.01 -8.86 -25.79
CA MET A 124 2.85 -7.42 -26.02
C MET A 124 3.44 -6.98 -27.36
N LYS A 125 4.62 -7.49 -27.74
CA LYS A 125 5.21 -7.20 -29.06
C LYS A 125 4.30 -7.68 -30.19
N ALA A 126 3.75 -8.89 -30.09
CA ALA A 126 2.80 -9.42 -31.08
C ALA A 126 1.51 -8.60 -31.14
N GLY A 127 1.05 -8.07 -30.01
CA GLY A 127 -0.06 -7.12 -29.89
C GLY A 127 0.28 -5.66 -30.21
N GLY A 128 1.44 -5.39 -30.82
CA GLY A 128 1.83 -4.05 -31.30
C GLY A 128 2.45 -3.11 -30.25
N ARG A 129 2.84 -3.63 -29.08
CA ARG A 129 3.36 -2.88 -27.94
C ARG A 129 4.79 -3.32 -27.61
N MET A 130 5.78 -2.62 -28.15
CA MET A 130 7.18 -2.93 -27.85
C MET A 130 7.59 -2.43 -26.46
N LEU A 131 8.37 -3.23 -25.74
CA LEU A 131 8.87 -2.93 -24.40
C LEU A 131 10.39 -2.93 -24.35
N TYR A 132 10.96 -2.06 -23.50
CA TYR A 132 12.40 -1.88 -23.31
C TYR A 132 12.77 -1.90 -21.84
N GLU A 133 13.93 -2.46 -21.48
CA GLU A 133 14.46 -2.43 -20.11
C GLU A 133 15.07 -1.06 -19.75
N VAL A 134 15.78 -0.44 -20.70
CA VAL A 134 16.46 0.86 -20.53
C VAL A 134 16.22 1.72 -21.76
N THR A 135 15.83 2.98 -21.55
CA THR A 135 15.57 3.94 -22.63
C THR A 135 15.38 5.35 -22.09
N ASP A 136 15.82 6.34 -22.85
CA ASP A 136 15.57 7.76 -22.60
C ASP A 136 14.21 8.21 -23.20
N GLY A 137 13.50 7.29 -23.86
CA GLY A 137 12.25 7.54 -24.57
C GLY A 137 10.97 7.32 -23.75
N ASP A 138 9.90 7.91 -24.27
CA ASP A 138 8.51 7.77 -23.80
C ASP A 138 7.88 6.48 -24.36
N VAL A 139 8.41 5.35 -23.92
CA VAL A 139 8.04 4.01 -24.40
C VAL A 139 7.69 3.08 -23.23
N GLY A 140 6.99 2.00 -23.55
CA GLY A 140 6.71 0.90 -22.63
C GLY A 140 7.99 0.28 -22.09
N ARG A 141 7.99 -0.01 -20.79
CA ARG A 141 9.14 -0.59 -20.10
C ARG A 141 8.79 -1.87 -19.38
N ILE A 142 9.77 -2.76 -19.32
CA ILE A 142 9.69 -4.04 -18.63
C ILE A 142 10.84 -4.14 -17.63
N ILE A 143 10.61 -4.83 -16.51
CA ILE A 143 11.62 -4.98 -15.46
C ILE A 143 12.90 -5.65 -15.99
N ASP A 144 14.05 -5.13 -15.58
CA ASP A 144 15.35 -5.75 -15.84
C ASP A 144 15.61 -6.89 -14.84
N MET A 145 15.55 -8.13 -15.33
CA MET A 145 15.72 -9.33 -14.50
C MET A 145 17.11 -9.46 -13.87
N ARG A 146 18.12 -8.69 -14.31
CA ARG A 146 19.45 -8.66 -13.66
C ARG A 146 19.38 -8.17 -12.21
N TRP A 147 18.34 -7.40 -11.84
CA TRP A 147 18.12 -7.01 -10.45
C TRP A 147 17.92 -8.20 -9.50
N LEU A 148 17.46 -9.35 -10.00
CA LEU A 148 17.31 -10.56 -9.19
C LEU A 148 18.59 -11.41 -9.12
N LYS A 149 19.71 -10.94 -9.68
CA LYS A 149 20.96 -11.72 -9.82
C LYS A 149 22.21 -10.91 -9.46
N THR A 150 22.06 -9.81 -8.72
CA THR A 150 23.14 -8.84 -8.48
C THR A 150 23.53 -8.69 -7.03
N SER A 151 24.80 -8.37 -6.81
CA SER A 151 25.34 -8.04 -5.49
C SER A 151 24.91 -6.66 -4.98
N ALA A 152 24.32 -5.83 -5.87
CA ALA A 152 23.82 -4.50 -5.52
C ALA A 152 22.40 -4.51 -4.94
N ALA A 153 21.74 -5.67 -4.87
CA ALA A 153 20.36 -5.80 -4.45
C ALA A 153 20.16 -6.95 -3.47
N ARG A 154 19.09 -6.83 -2.68
CA ARG A 154 18.59 -7.83 -1.73
C ARG A 154 17.08 -7.67 -1.52
N PHE A 155 16.43 -8.72 -1.03
CA PHE A 155 15.04 -8.66 -0.58
C PHE A 155 15.01 -8.29 0.90
N ARG A 156 14.46 -7.11 1.21
CA ARG A 156 14.39 -6.58 2.57
C ARG A 156 13.08 -6.94 3.22
N LEU A 157 13.09 -7.39 4.47
CA LEU A 157 11.88 -7.48 5.27
C LEU A 157 11.29 -6.08 5.47
N VAL A 158 10.10 -5.87 4.94
CA VAL A 158 9.38 -4.58 5.02
C VAL A 158 8.12 -4.66 5.87
N GLY A 159 7.65 -5.86 6.22
CA GLY A 159 6.53 -6.03 7.13
C GLY A 159 6.39 -7.44 7.68
N VAL A 160 5.84 -7.54 8.89
CA VAL A 160 5.30 -8.77 9.45
C VAL A 160 3.79 -8.59 9.63
N VAL A 161 3.00 -9.52 9.12
CA VAL A 161 1.53 -9.45 9.20
C VAL A 161 1.01 -10.69 9.92
N ASN A 162 0.30 -10.44 11.02
CA ASN A 162 -0.48 -11.47 11.71
C ASN A 162 -1.73 -11.77 10.87
N ARG A 163 -1.86 -13.05 10.49
CA ARG A 163 -3.00 -13.59 9.75
C ARG A 163 -3.54 -14.84 10.44
N LEU A 164 -3.58 -14.87 11.78
CA LEU A 164 -4.25 -15.94 12.53
C LEU A 164 -5.72 -16.07 12.11
N ASP A 165 -6.33 -14.98 11.63
CA ASP A 165 -7.66 -14.97 11.02
C ASP A 165 -7.80 -15.90 9.80
N ARG A 166 -6.69 -16.34 9.19
CA ARG A 166 -6.70 -17.38 8.14
C ARG A 166 -7.09 -18.76 8.65
N ARG A 167 -7.13 -18.98 9.97
CA ARG A 167 -7.73 -20.16 10.59
C ARG A 167 -9.17 -20.38 10.11
N ASP A 168 -9.88 -19.33 9.72
CA ASP A 168 -11.23 -19.45 9.16
C ASP A 168 -11.29 -20.34 7.90
N PHE A 169 -10.19 -20.47 7.16
CA PHE A 169 -10.07 -21.30 5.95
C PHE A 169 -9.53 -22.71 6.24
N ALA A 170 -9.33 -23.07 7.51
CA ALA A 170 -8.86 -24.39 7.93
C ALA A 170 -9.88 -25.51 7.67
N ALA A 171 -11.17 -25.24 7.85
CA ALA A 171 -12.22 -26.26 7.76
C ALA A 171 -12.32 -26.91 6.35
N PRO A 172 -12.18 -26.17 5.23
CA PRO A 172 -12.07 -26.79 3.91
C PRO A 172 -10.80 -27.63 3.66
N SER A 173 -9.71 -27.39 4.40
CA SER A 173 -8.37 -27.91 4.08
C SER A 173 -7.80 -28.94 5.09
N ASP A 174 -8.56 -29.30 6.12
CA ASP A 174 -8.12 -30.12 7.28
C ASP A 174 -6.84 -29.59 7.96
N ASP A 175 -6.59 -28.27 7.84
CA ASP A 175 -5.43 -27.60 8.41
C ASP A 175 -5.66 -27.32 9.91
N LYS A 176 -4.91 -27.98 10.79
CA LYS A 176 -5.05 -27.81 12.25
C LYS A 176 -4.23 -26.64 12.83
N SER A 177 -3.64 -25.80 11.97
CA SER A 177 -2.90 -24.61 12.41
C SER A 177 -3.83 -23.54 12.96
N CYS A 178 -3.26 -22.61 13.72
CA CYS A 178 -3.95 -21.43 14.23
C CYS A 178 -4.02 -20.28 13.20
N GLY A 179 -3.83 -20.57 11.91
CA GLY A 179 -3.77 -19.59 10.84
C GLY A 179 -2.33 -19.29 10.42
N GLU A 180 -2.07 -18.05 10.00
CA GLU A 180 -0.84 -17.70 9.29
C GLU A 180 -0.08 -16.53 9.90
N VAL A 181 1.23 -16.48 9.65
CA VAL A 181 2.04 -15.27 9.75
C VAL A 181 2.73 -15.05 8.40
N ARG A 182 2.79 -13.79 7.97
CA ARG A 182 3.37 -13.41 6.68
C ARG A 182 4.56 -12.47 6.86
N PHE A 183 5.68 -12.83 6.26
CA PHE A 183 6.86 -11.96 6.15
C PHE A 183 6.89 -11.36 4.75
N ILE A 184 6.73 -10.05 4.65
CA ILE A 184 6.70 -9.33 3.38
C ILE A 184 8.10 -8.81 3.09
N TYR A 185 8.68 -9.26 1.99
CA TYR A 185 9.97 -8.83 1.50
C TYR A 185 9.81 -8.01 0.23
N ARG A 186 10.58 -6.94 0.13
CA ARG A 186 10.59 -6.06 -1.04
C ARG A 186 12.00 -5.91 -1.59
N LEU A 187 12.11 -6.01 -2.90
CA LEU A 187 13.37 -5.84 -3.61
C LEU A 187 13.93 -4.44 -3.35
N ALA A 188 15.16 -4.36 -2.86
CA ALA A 188 15.86 -3.11 -2.62
C ALA A 188 17.25 -3.17 -3.23
N TYR A 189 17.75 -2.01 -3.67
CA TYR A 189 19.11 -1.88 -4.14
C TYR A 189 19.86 -0.81 -3.38
N ALA A 190 21.18 -0.98 -3.29
CA ALA A 190 22.12 -0.02 -2.76
C ALA A 190 23.48 -0.19 -3.44
N PHE A 191 23.97 0.83 -4.14
CA PHE A 191 25.31 0.82 -4.75
C PHE A 191 25.90 2.22 -4.85
N ARG A 192 27.22 2.32 -5.04
CA ARG A 192 27.91 3.60 -5.24
C ARG A 192 28.18 3.84 -6.72
N LYS A 193 27.88 5.06 -7.19
CA LYS A 193 28.20 5.53 -8.54
C LYS A 193 28.65 6.99 -8.48
N ASN A 194 29.75 7.33 -9.14
CA ASN A 194 30.30 8.70 -9.15
C ASN A 194 30.46 9.32 -7.74
N GLY A 195 30.89 8.52 -6.75
CA GLY A 195 31.06 8.96 -5.37
C GLY A 195 29.77 9.11 -4.54
N LYS A 196 28.60 8.92 -5.14
CA LYS A 196 27.28 9.01 -4.49
C LYS A 196 26.72 7.63 -4.17
N GLN A 197 26.01 7.53 -3.04
CA GLN A 197 25.24 6.34 -2.69
C GLN A 197 23.86 6.43 -3.35
N LEU A 198 23.50 5.41 -4.11
CA LEU A 198 22.20 5.25 -4.74
C LEU A 198 21.47 4.11 -4.06
N ALA A 199 20.27 4.37 -3.54
CA ALA A 199 19.45 3.36 -2.89
C ALA A 199 17.96 3.65 -3.06
N SER A 200 17.20 2.61 -3.36
CA SER A 200 15.74 2.64 -3.47
C SER A 200 15.16 1.22 -3.35
N ARG A 201 13.84 1.11 -3.43
CA ARG A 201 13.09 -0.14 -3.40
C ARG A 201 12.26 -0.30 -4.66
N LEU A 202 12.26 -1.47 -5.28
CA LEU A 202 11.51 -1.78 -6.49
C LEU A 202 10.12 -2.33 -6.14
N PRO A 203 9.09 -2.14 -7.00
CA PRO A 203 7.75 -2.71 -6.80
C PRO A 203 7.73 -4.21 -7.13
N PHE A 204 8.57 -4.99 -6.44
CA PHE A 204 8.73 -6.42 -6.59
C PHE A 204 8.79 -7.04 -5.20
N ASN A 205 7.70 -7.72 -4.81
CA ASN A 205 7.49 -8.19 -3.47
C ASN A 205 7.33 -9.72 -3.43
N PHE A 206 7.92 -10.33 -2.42
CA PHE A 206 7.61 -11.69 -2.01
C PHE A 206 6.96 -11.69 -0.63
N SER A 207 5.94 -12.51 -0.43
CA SER A 207 5.36 -12.79 0.88
C SER A 207 5.63 -14.24 1.24
N ALA A 208 6.46 -14.46 2.27
CA ALA A 208 6.69 -15.81 2.81
C ALA A 208 5.62 -16.12 3.85
N ILE A 209 4.84 -17.17 3.60
CA ILE A 209 3.70 -17.55 4.42
C ILE A 209 4.11 -18.71 5.32
N TYR A 210 3.83 -18.58 6.61
CA TYR A 210 4.03 -19.62 7.60
C TYR A 210 2.72 -19.98 8.26
N ARG A 211 2.47 -21.28 8.46
CA ARG A 211 1.43 -21.76 9.36
C ARG A 211 1.91 -21.65 10.80
N VAL A 212 0.99 -21.35 11.70
CA VAL A 212 1.26 -21.24 13.13
C VAL A 212 0.76 -22.49 13.85
N ALA A 213 1.65 -23.17 14.57
CA ALA A 213 1.30 -24.34 15.35
C ALA A 213 0.29 -23.99 16.46
N PRO A 214 -0.64 -24.90 16.80
CA PRO A 214 -1.52 -24.73 17.93
C PRO A 214 -0.78 -24.83 19.26
N ASP A 215 -1.45 -24.41 20.33
CA ASP A 215 -1.02 -24.67 21.70
C ASP A 215 -1.02 -26.20 21.98
N PRO A 216 -0.35 -26.68 23.06
CA PRO A 216 -0.22 -28.11 23.34
C PRO A 216 -1.54 -28.86 23.51
N ASP A 217 -2.61 -28.17 23.88
CA ASP A 217 -3.98 -28.70 23.99
C ASP A 217 -4.74 -28.71 22.65
N GLY A 218 -4.11 -28.24 21.56
CA GLY A 218 -4.71 -28.08 20.24
C GLY A 218 -5.47 -26.77 20.05
N GLY A 219 -5.51 -25.90 21.07
CA GLY A 219 -6.16 -24.59 21.04
C GLY A 219 -5.33 -23.51 20.35
N CYS A 220 -5.92 -22.31 20.23
CA CYS A 220 -5.26 -21.13 19.65
C CYS A 220 -5.31 -19.90 20.56
N ALA A 221 -5.85 -20.02 21.77
CA ALA A 221 -6.03 -18.88 22.67
C ALA A 221 -4.67 -18.34 23.16
N GLY A 222 -3.75 -19.22 23.52
CA GLY A 222 -2.39 -18.84 23.90
C GLY A 222 -1.61 -18.29 22.71
N VAL A 223 -1.73 -18.90 21.53
CA VAL A 223 -1.17 -18.38 20.27
C VAL A 223 -1.65 -16.95 19.99
N ALA A 224 -2.95 -16.70 20.10
CA ALA A 224 -3.54 -15.38 19.91
C ALA A 224 -3.06 -14.38 20.97
N GLY A 225 -3.03 -14.78 22.24
CA GLY A 225 -2.57 -13.95 23.35
C GLY A 225 -1.11 -13.46 23.22
N ARG A 226 -0.22 -14.25 22.58
CA ARG A 226 1.18 -13.85 22.32
C ARG A 226 1.33 -12.65 21.39
N TRP A 227 0.28 -12.25 20.68
CA TRP A 227 0.28 -11.07 19.83
C TRP A 227 -0.15 -9.78 20.53
N THR A 228 -0.45 -9.84 21.83
CA THR A 228 -0.77 -8.66 22.64
C THR A 228 0.35 -8.42 23.64
N PRO A 229 1.13 -7.34 23.51
CA PRO A 229 2.21 -7.04 24.45
C PRO A 229 1.63 -6.76 25.85
N GLN A 230 2.33 -7.17 26.90
CA GLN A 230 1.96 -6.79 28.27
C GLN A 230 2.26 -5.30 28.53
N LEU A 231 1.73 -4.75 29.63
CA LEU A 231 1.84 -3.31 29.94
C LEU A 231 3.29 -2.79 30.04
N ASP A 232 4.24 -3.64 30.38
CA ASP A 232 5.67 -3.35 30.51
C ASP A 232 6.49 -3.83 29.30
N GLU A 233 5.86 -4.42 28.29
CA GLU A 233 6.53 -4.91 27.08
C GLU A 233 6.49 -3.88 25.94
N THR A 234 7.55 -3.87 25.15
CA THR A 234 7.64 -3.10 23.91
C THR A 234 7.65 -4.02 22.70
N VAL A 235 6.93 -3.64 21.64
CA VAL A 235 6.96 -4.35 20.35
C VAL A 235 8.31 -4.12 19.67
N ASP A 236 9.28 -4.95 20.02
CA ASP A 236 10.62 -4.97 19.44
C ASP A 236 10.97 -6.35 18.84
N ALA A 237 12.15 -6.44 18.22
CA ALA A 237 12.58 -7.68 17.57
C ALA A 237 12.86 -8.83 18.55
N GLY A 238 13.14 -8.53 19.82
CA GLY A 238 13.30 -9.53 20.88
C GLY A 238 11.97 -10.12 21.29
N TRP A 239 10.97 -9.27 21.58
CA TRP A 239 9.60 -9.68 21.88
C TRP A 239 9.02 -10.52 20.74
N LEU A 240 9.15 -10.04 19.50
CA LEU A 240 8.67 -10.76 18.32
C LEU A 240 9.31 -12.15 18.19
N ALA A 241 10.63 -12.24 18.18
CA ALA A 241 11.35 -13.49 17.94
C ALA A 241 11.24 -14.50 19.10
N GLY A 242 11.11 -14.01 20.34
CA GLY A 242 10.94 -14.84 21.54
C GLY A 242 9.49 -15.17 21.89
N GLY A 243 8.52 -14.58 21.20
CA GLY A 243 7.09 -14.77 21.43
C GLY A 243 6.35 -15.18 20.16
N PRO A 244 5.57 -14.28 19.54
CA PRO A 244 4.65 -14.63 18.45
C PRO A 244 5.33 -15.17 17.19
N LEU A 245 6.64 -14.94 16.99
CA LEU A 245 7.41 -15.41 15.84
C LEU A 245 8.39 -16.53 16.15
N GLU A 246 8.30 -17.18 17.31
CA GLU A 246 9.20 -18.26 17.69
C GLU A 246 9.25 -19.33 16.59
N LYS A 247 10.45 -19.60 16.04
CA LYS A 247 10.61 -20.41 14.82
C LYS A 247 10.07 -21.84 14.95
N THR A 248 10.12 -22.42 16.14
CA THR A 248 9.59 -23.76 16.45
C THR A 248 8.08 -23.84 16.30
N SER A 249 7.37 -22.70 16.44
CA SER A 249 5.93 -22.59 16.26
C SER A 249 5.51 -22.31 14.81
N LEU A 250 6.46 -22.10 13.89
CA LEU A 250 6.20 -21.69 12.52
C LEU A 250 6.64 -22.79 11.54
N SER A 251 5.76 -23.14 10.60
CA SER A 251 6.10 -24.03 9.48
C SER A 251 5.85 -23.34 8.14
N PHE A 252 6.86 -23.35 7.27
CA PHE A 252 6.77 -22.68 5.97
C PHE A 252 5.67 -23.33 5.11
N LYS A 253 4.81 -22.50 4.50
CA LYS A 253 3.68 -22.93 3.65
C LYS A 253 3.97 -22.70 2.17
N GLN A 254 4.31 -21.47 1.80
CA GLN A 254 4.51 -21.04 0.41
C GLN A 254 5.16 -19.66 0.32
N LEU A 255 5.65 -19.33 -0.87
CA LEU A 255 6.14 -18.00 -1.24
C LEU A 255 5.23 -17.40 -2.31
N GLU A 256 4.63 -16.24 -2.02
CA GLU A 256 3.74 -15.53 -2.94
C GLU A 256 4.47 -14.35 -3.59
N LEU A 257 4.41 -14.23 -4.91
CA LEU A 257 4.97 -13.14 -5.70
C LEU A 257 3.87 -12.13 -6.06
N ASN A 258 4.17 -10.85 -5.86
CA ASN A 258 3.48 -9.74 -6.53
C ASN A 258 4.53 -8.75 -7.03
N ALA A 259 4.64 -8.60 -8.35
CA ALA A 259 5.60 -7.70 -8.97
C ALA A 259 4.98 -6.87 -10.09
N GLN A 260 5.16 -5.56 -10.03
CA GLN A 260 4.97 -4.71 -11.20
C GLN A 260 6.10 -5.02 -12.18
N VAL A 261 5.78 -5.62 -13.32
CA VAL A 261 6.76 -6.08 -14.31
C VAL A 261 6.76 -5.24 -15.57
N VAL A 262 5.66 -4.56 -15.89
CA VAL A 262 5.56 -3.66 -17.04
C VAL A 262 4.95 -2.34 -16.63
N ARG A 263 5.42 -1.26 -17.27
CA ARG A 263 4.77 0.06 -17.21
C ARG A 263 4.73 0.72 -18.58
N PHE A 264 3.71 1.55 -18.79
CA PHE A 264 3.60 2.46 -19.91
C PHE A 264 3.50 3.90 -19.38
N PRO A 265 4.32 4.82 -19.90
CA PRO A 265 4.33 6.19 -19.45
C PRO A 265 3.10 6.97 -19.89
N SER A 266 2.80 8.06 -19.17
CA SER A 266 1.65 8.89 -19.45
C SER A 266 1.71 9.63 -20.79
N GLY A 267 2.90 9.80 -21.38
CA GLY A 267 3.01 10.38 -22.72
C GLY A 267 2.66 9.38 -23.83
N GLN A 268 2.77 8.07 -23.57
CA GLN A 268 2.21 7.00 -24.40
C GLN A 268 0.73 6.73 -24.09
N GLU A 269 0.36 6.77 -22.81
CA GLU A 269 -1.00 6.53 -22.30
C GLU A 269 -1.67 7.84 -21.86
N THR A 270 -1.86 8.75 -22.83
CA THR A 270 -2.20 10.16 -22.59
C THR A 270 -3.53 10.42 -21.91
N GLU A 271 -4.51 9.52 -22.07
CA GLU A 271 -5.82 9.64 -21.41
C GLU A 271 -5.89 8.82 -20.11
N PHE A 272 -5.21 7.68 -20.03
CA PHE A 272 -5.11 6.87 -18.82
C PHE A 272 -4.24 7.52 -17.74
N GLY A 273 -3.26 8.34 -18.11
CA GLY A 273 -2.25 8.86 -17.19
C GLY A 273 -1.17 7.84 -16.83
N GLY A 274 -0.97 6.83 -17.69
CA GLY A 274 -0.05 5.72 -17.47
C GLY A 274 -0.79 4.38 -17.26
N GLN A 275 -0.07 3.28 -17.42
CA GLN A 275 -0.59 1.92 -17.26
C GLN A 275 0.50 1.00 -16.70
N ALA A 276 0.14 -0.03 -15.95
CA ALA A 276 1.09 -1.02 -15.47
C ALA A 276 0.51 -2.43 -15.44
N ALA A 277 1.39 -3.43 -15.48
CA ALA A 277 1.07 -4.85 -15.40
C ALA A 277 1.78 -5.50 -14.21
N TYR A 278 1.04 -6.32 -13.46
CA TYR A 278 1.50 -6.96 -12.24
C TYR A 278 1.45 -8.47 -12.37
N LEU A 279 2.60 -9.13 -12.24
CA LEU A 279 2.74 -10.57 -12.25
C LEU A 279 2.51 -11.12 -10.84
N MET A 280 1.62 -12.11 -10.75
CA MET A 280 1.36 -12.84 -9.50
C MET A 280 1.55 -14.34 -9.67
N ARG A 281 2.21 -14.97 -8.69
CA ARG A 281 2.50 -16.41 -8.62
C ARG A 281 2.59 -16.91 -7.18
N ILE A 282 2.44 -18.22 -7.00
CA ILE A 282 2.69 -18.89 -5.72
C ILE A 282 3.64 -20.07 -5.95
N PHE A 283 4.68 -20.16 -5.11
CA PHE A 283 5.68 -21.22 -5.14
C PHE A 283 5.64 -22.04 -3.86
N SER A 284 5.76 -23.36 -3.97
CA SER A 284 6.19 -24.22 -2.87
C SER A 284 7.72 -24.35 -2.91
N ILE A 285 8.34 -24.45 -1.74
CA ILE A 285 9.78 -24.67 -1.60
C ILE A 285 9.96 -25.85 -0.66
N ASP A 286 10.64 -26.89 -1.14
CA ASP A 286 11.02 -28.07 -0.37
C ASP A 286 12.52 -28.33 -0.57
N GLY A 287 13.31 -27.84 0.38
CA GLY A 287 14.77 -27.79 0.26
C GLY A 287 15.21 -27.06 -1.03
N ALA A 288 15.83 -27.81 -1.93
CA ALA A 288 16.29 -27.29 -3.22
C ALA A 288 15.21 -27.29 -4.32
N THR A 289 14.07 -27.93 -4.09
CA THR A 289 13.02 -28.11 -5.09
C THR A 289 11.98 -27.00 -5.00
N VAL A 290 11.52 -26.51 -6.15
CA VAL A 290 10.45 -25.52 -6.26
C VAL A 290 9.28 -26.13 -7.03
N GLY A 291 8.08 -26.00 -6.48
CA GLY A 291 6.84 -26.31 -7.18
C GLY A 291 6.01 -25.06 -7.44
N GLU A 292 5.16 -25.11 -8.46
CA GLU A 292 4.16 -24.07 -8.73
C GLU A 292 2.84 -24.43 -8.07
N LYS A 293 2.26 -23.49 -7.30
CA LYS A 293 0.94 -23.64 -6.71
C LYS A 293 -0.09 -22.78 -7.43
N PRO A 294 -1.37 -23.19 -7.49
CA PRO A 294 -2.43 -22.32 -7.98
C PRO A 294 -2.62 -21.09 -7.10
N LEU A 295 -3.10 -20.02 -7.70
CA LEU A 295 -3.49 -18.78 -7.03
C LEU A 295 -4.85 -18.98 -6.37
N GLU A 296 -4.90 -18.76 -5.05
CA GLU A 296 -6.12 -18.93 -4.26
C GLU A 296 -7.31 -18.18 -4.88
N ASN A 297 -8.44 -18.90 -5.02
CA ASN A 297 -9.71 -18.38 -5.53
C ASN A 297 -9.63 -17.65 -6.89
N THR A 298 -8.59 -17.91 -7.67
CA THR A 298 -8.32 -17.23 -8.94
C THR A 298 -8.48 -18.19 -10.12
N PRO A 299 -9.56 -18.08 -10.91
CA PRO A 299 -9.90 -19.07 -11.92
C PRO A 299 -8.95 -19.00 -13.12
N ASP A 300 -8.63 -20.15 -13.70
CA ASP A 300 -7.97 -20.25 -15.00
C ASP A 300 -9.00 -19.96 -16.11
N THR A 301 -9.19 -18.67 -16.39
CA THR A 301 -10.23 -18.22 -17.31
C THR A 301 -10.07 -18.77 -18.73
N ALA A 302 -8.82 -18.97 -19.18
CA ALA A 302 -8.56 -19.50 -20.52
C ALA A 302 -9.01 -20.95 -20.62
N ARG A 303 -8.58 -21.79 -19.67
CA ARG A 303 -8.95 -23.20 -19.62
C ARG A 303 -10.45 -23.40 -19.39
N LEU A 304 -11.06 -22.62 -18.51
CA LEU A 304 -12.49 -22.69 -18.20
C LEU A 304 -13.38 -22.21 -19.35
N ALA A 305 -12.88 -21.31 -20.21
CA ALA A 305 -13.60 -20.88 -21.40
C ALA A 305 -13.64 -21.97 -22.49
N GLU A 306 -12.65 -22.85 -22.54
CA GLU A 306 -12.55 -23.93 -23.52
C GLU A 306 -13.15 -25.26 -23.05
N ASP A 307 -13.24 -25.49 -21.73
CA ASP A 307 -13.80 -26.71 -21.13
C ASP A 307 -15.14 -26.44 -20.44
N ALA A 308 -16.23 -26.67 -21.17
CA ALA A 308 -17.59 -26.47 -20.67
C ALA A 308 -17.95 -27.39 -19.48
N ALA A 309 -17.40 -28.61 -19.43
CA ALA A 309 -17.68 -29.55 -18.34
C ALA A 309 -16.97 -29.11 -17.05
N LEU A 310 -15.71 -28.66 -17.15
CA LEU A 310 -14.99 -28.07 -16.03
C LEU A 310 -15.67 -26.80 -15.52
N LYS A 311 -16.10 -25.91 -16.43
CA LYS A 311 -16.86 -24.71 -16.05
C LYS A 311 -18.16 -25.05 -15.33
N ALA A 312 -18.92 -26.04 -15.80
CA ALA A 312 -20.14 -26.48 -15.15
C ALA A 312 -19.88 -26.99 -13.72
N ARG A 313 -18.80 -27.76 -13.51
CA ARG A 313 -18.38 -28.19 -12.16
C ARG A 313 -17.98 -27.03 -11.25
N LEU A 314 -17.36 -25.97 -11.79
CA LEU A 314 -17.09 -24.75 -11.01
C LEU A 314 -18.40 -24.05 -10.63
N ALA A 315 -19.39 -23.96 -11.53
CA ALA A 315 -20.70 -23.41 -11.22
C ALA A 315 -21.42 -24.23 -10.13
N ASP A 316 -21.32 -25.57 -10.18
CA ASP A 316 -21.83 -26.46 -9.14
C ASP A 316 -21.18 -26.21 -7.78
N TYR A 317 -19.84 -26.06 -7.76
CA TYR A 317 -19.11 -25.68 -6.55
C TYR A 317 -19.62 -24.34 -5.99
N VAL A 318 -19.78 -23.32 -6.83
CA VAL A 318 -20.28 -22.00 -6.42
C VAL A 318 -21.68 -22.12 -5.80
N ARG A 319 -22.58 -22.89 -6.40
CA ARG A 319 -23.93 -23.12 -5.84
C ARG A 319 -23.88 -23.83 -4.49
N ALA A 320 -23.06 -24.87 -4.38
CA ALA A 320 -22.91 -25.64 -3.14
C ALA A 320 -22.27 -24.83 -2.00
N ASN A 321 -21.45 -23.84 -2.32
CA ASN A 321 -20.66 -23.07 -1.35
C ASN A 321 -21.07 -21.59 -1.25
N ALA A 322 -22.25 -21.22 -1.77
CA ALA A 322 -22.66 -19.82 -1.89
C ALA A 322 -22.66 -19.05 -0.55
N ALA A 323 -23.04 -19.70 0.55
CA ALA A 323 -23.00 -19.10 1.89
C ALA A 323 -21.57 -18.82 2.38
N ALA A 324 -20.61 -19.71 2.07
CA ALA A 324 -19.20 -19.51 2.40
C ALA A 324 -18.57 -18.41 1.53
N ILE A 325 -18.95 -18.36 0.25
CA ILE A 325 -18.55 -17.30 -0.69
C ILE A 325 -19.06 -15.94 -0.22
N ASP A 326 -20.32 -15.88 0.19
CA ASP A 326 -20.93 -14.70 0.76
C ASP A 326 -20.19 -14.20 2.01
N LEU A 327 -19.93 -15.10 2.97
CA LEU A 327 -19.14 -14.81 4.17
C LEU A 327 -17.70 -14.39 3.85
N GLY A 328 -17.17 -14.79 2.69
CA GLY A 328 -15.81 -14.52 2.24
C GLY A 328 -14.77 -15.53 2.71
N VAL A 329 -15.22 -16.68 3.20
CA VAL A 329 -14.38 -17.72 3.80
C VAL A 329 -14.59 -19.02 3.03
N TYR A 330 -13.89 -19.15 1.91
CA TYR A 330 -14.01 -20.28 0.99
C TYR A 330 -12.69 -20.52 0.25
N GLU A 331 -12.49 -21.74 -0.24
CA GLU A 331 -11.34 -22.12 -1.08
C GLU A 331 -11.84 -22.93 -2.28
N ILE A 332 -11.73 -22.34 -3.48
CA ILE A 332 -12.07 -23.01 -4.74
C ILE A 332 -11.08 -24.15 -4.98
N PRO A 333 -11.52 -25.34 -5.42
CA PRO A 333 -10.62 -26.45 -5.71
C PRO A 333 -9.56 -26.12 -6.76
N ASP A 334 -8.32 -26.59 -6.52
CA ASP A 334 -7.13 -26.35 -7.35
C ASP A 334 -7.33 -26.64 -8.83
N GLU A 335 -8.19 -27.60 -9.17
CA GLU A 335 -8.46 -27.94 -10.57
C GLU A 335 -9.04 -26.77 -11.36
N PHE A 336 -9.65 -25.75 -10.74
CA PHE A 336 -10.20 -24.61 -11.47
C PHE A 336 -9.23 -23.43 -11.59
N LEU A 337 -8.09 -23.49 -10.91
CA LEU A 337 -7.30 -22.31 -10.58
C LEU A 337 -6.09 -22.11 -11.50
N ALA A 338 -5.79 -20.84 -11.79
CA ALA A 338 -4.61 -20.45 -12.53
C ALA A 338 -3.36 -20.57 -11.65
N ARG A 339 -2.17 -20.75 -12.25
CA ARG A 339 -0.87 -20.69 -11.55
C ARG A 339 -0.10 -19.39 -11.77
N LYS A 340 -0.56 -18.60 -12.74
CA LYS A 340 -0.03 -17.29 -13.10
C LYS A 340 -1.18 -16.40 -13.56
N VAL A 341 -1.17 -15.16 -13.13
CA VAL A 341 -2.05 -14.12 -13.66
C VAL A 341 -1.31 -12.79 -13.81
N ILE A 342 -1.81 -11.95 -14.71
CA ILE A 342 -1.41 -10.55 -14.86
C ILE A 342 -2.58 -9.66 -14.49
N SER A 343 -2.39 -8.80 -13.48
CA SER A 343 -3.34 -7.74 -13.15
C SER A 343 -2.92 -6.41 -13.79
N TRP A 344 -3.89 -5.53 -14.02
CA TRP A 344 -3.67 -4.28 -14.75
C TRP A 344 -4.14 -3.06 -13.98
N SER A 345 -3.29 -2.04 -13.92
CA SER A 345 -3.66 -0.66 -13.61
C SER A 345 -3.45 0.19 -14.86
N THR A 346 -3.96 1.41 -14.99
CA THR A 346 -4.67 2.28 -14.04
C THR A 346 -6.19 1.99 -14.02
N PHE A 347 -6.89 2.49 -12.99
CA PHE A 347 -8.32 2.21 -12.74
C PHE A 347 -8.61 0.71 -12.64
N GLY A 348 -7.76 -0.01 -11.91
CA GLY A 348 -7.76 -1.47 -11.94
C GLY A 348 -9.11 -2.07 -11.56
N SER A 349 -9.81 -1.46 -10.60
CA SER A 349 -11.18 -1.83 -10.20
C SER A 349 -12.20 -1.76 -11.33
N ALA A 350 -11.99 -0.93 -12.35
CA ALA A 350 -12.86 -0.82 -13.53
C ALA A 350 -12.39 -1.66 -14.73
N ARG A 351 -11.21 -2.28 -14.69
CA ARG A 351 -10.62 -3.01 -15.83
C ARG A 351 -11.19 -4.43 -15.90
N GLN A 352 -11.84 -4.80 -16.99
CA GLN A 352 -12.45 -6.14 -17.15
C GLN A 352 -11.48 -7.30 -16.88
N ALA A 353 -10.20 -7.16 -17.24
CA ALA A 353 -9.19 -8.20 -17.00
C ALA A 353 -8.93 -8.51 -15.51
N ASN A 354 -9.37 -7.64 -14.60
CA ASN A 354 -9.31 -7.86 -13.15
C ASN A 354 -10.60 -8.44 -12.56
N HIS A 355 -11.59 -8.76 -13.41
CA HIS A 355 -12.86 -9.40 -13.05
C HIS A 355 -12.95 -10.78 -13.72
N PRO A 356 -12.20 -11.79 -13.24
CA PRO A 356 -12.02 -13.05 -13.96
C PRO A 356 -13.26 -13.98 -13.96
N PHE A 357 -14.21 -13.83 -13.05
CA PHE A 357 -15.47 -14.59 -13.02
C PHE A 357 -16.58 -13.96 -13.85
N THR A 358 -16.60 -12.62 -13.96
CA THR A 358 -17.57 -11.90 -14.80
C THR A 358 -17.70 -12.43 -16.25
N PRO A 359 -16.62 -12.72 -17.01
CA PRO A 359 -16.73 -13.30 -18.34
C PRO A 359 -17.06 -14.80 -18.33
N LEU A 360 -16.84 -15.50 -17.21
CA LEU A 360 -17.14 -16.92 -17.08
C LEU A 360 -18.64 -17.14 -16.85
N PHE A 361 -19.29 -16.40 -15.96
CA PHE A 361 -20.66 -16.71 -15.55
C PHE A 361 -21.71 -15.70 -16.03
N ASP A 362 -22.82 -16.23 -16.56
CA ASP A 362 -24.09 -15.49 -16.60
C ASP A 362 -24.71 -15.54 -15.20
N PRO A 363 -25.04 -14.39 -14.56
CA PRO A 363 -25.66 -14.37 -13.24
C PRO A 363 -26.91 -15.25 -13.13
N LYS A 364 -27.64 -15.50 -14.23
CA LYS A 364 -28.83 -16.37 -14.24
C LYS A 364 -28.52 -17.80 -13.80
N GLU A 365 -27.28 -18.27 -13.95
CA GLU A 365 -26.83 -19.58 -13.48
C GLU A 365 -27.00 -19.75 -11.96
N PHE A 366 -27.06 -18.64 -11.21
CA PHE A 366 -27.19 -18.59 -9.75
C PHE A 366 -28.54 -18.00 -9.27
N ALA A 367 -29.53 -17.87 -10.15
CA ALA A 367 -30.82 -17.26 -9.81
C ALA A 367 -31.64 -18.07 -8.78
N GLY A 368 -31.38 -19.38 -8.66
CA GLY A 368 -32.10 -20.27 -7.74
C GLY A 368 -31.64 -20.24 -6.27
N LEU A 369 -30.63 -19.44 -5.94
CA LEU A 369 -30.14 -19.30 -4.57
C LEU A 369 -31.05 -18.39 -3.72
N ASP A 370 -31.15 -18.67 -2.42
CA ASP A 370 -31.91 -17.86 -1.47
C ASP A 370 -31.05 -16.73 -0.89
N TYR A 371 -30.96 -15.62 -1.62
CA TYR A 371 -30.16 -14.43 -1.25
C TYR A 371 -30.64 -13.73 0.03
N SER A 372 -31.83 -14.05 0.55
CA SER A 372 -32.32 -13.50 1.82
C SER A 372 -31.54 -14.03 3.03
N LYS A 373 -30.87 -15.18 2.88
CA LYS A 373 -30.05 -15.83 3.92
C LYS A 373 -28.60 -15.36 3.95
N PHE A 374 -28.17 -14.63 2.93
CA PHE A 374 -26.79 -14.16 2.82
C PHE A 374 -26.58 -12.91 3.67
N SER A 375 -25.37 -12.69 4.17
CA SER A 375 -24.96 -11.48 4.85
C SER A 375 -24.71 -10.34 3.84
N LEU A 376 -24.04 -10.63 2.72
CA LEU A 376 -23.58 -9.62 1.77
C LEU A 376 -24.33 -9.66 0.44
N ALA A 377 -24.23 -10.70 -0.37
CA ALA A 377 -24.84 -10.74 -1.69
C ALA A 377 -26.38 -10.76 -1.60
N ARG A 378 -27.04 -9.87 -2.34
CA ARG A 378 -28.51 -9.79 -2.45
C ARG A 378 -29.04 -10.23 -3.81
N THR A 379 -28.16 -10.40 -4.78
CA THR A 379 -28.49 -10.76 -6.15
C THR A 379 -27.42 -11.68 -6.76
N PRO A 380 -27.73 -12.42 -7.83
CA PRO A 380 -26.73 -13.20 -8.55
C PRO A 380 -25.57 -12.36 -9.11
N GLN A 381 -25.83 -11.12 -9.51
CA GLN A 381 -24.80 -10.18 -9.92
C GLN A 381 -23.85 -9.85 -8.76
N GLY A 382 -24.41 -9.62 -7.56
CA GLY A 382 -23.61 -9.39 -6.34
C GLY A 382 -22.75 -10.60 -5.96
N LEU A 383 -23.23 -11.83 -6.19
CA LEU A 383 -22.44 -13.04 -5.96
C LEU A 383 -21.26 -13.16 -6.94
N VAL A 384 -21.45 -12.84 -8.22
CA VAL A 384 -20.35 -12.83 -9.19
C VAL A 384 -19.32 -11.74 -8.85
N GLU A 385 -19.76 -10.55 -8.46
CA GLU A 385 -18.85 -9.50 -8.00
C GLU A 385 -18.07 -9.92 -6.75
N ARG A 386 -18.71 -10.66 -5.83
CA ARG A 386 -18.05 -11.20 -4.64
C ARG A 386 -16.94 -12.20 -5.01
N LEU A 387 -17.16 -13.03 -6.02
CA LEU A 387 -16.14 -13.92 -6.56
C LEU A 387 -15.01 -13.13 -7.24
N ASP A 388 -15.34 -12.14 -8.06
CA ASP A 388 -14.35 -11.26 -8.70
C ASP A 388 -13.47 -10.56 -7.66
N ASN A 389 -14.09 -9.96 -6.62
CA ASN A 389 -13.38 -9.32 -5.53
C ASN A 389 -12.52 -10.30 -4.71
N GLY A 390 -12.92 -11.58 -4.63
CA GLY A 390 -12.18 -12.63 -3.93
C GLY A 390 -10.99 -13.21 -4.71
N ALA A 391 -10.90 -12.97 -6.02
CA ALA A 391 -9.75 -13.40 -6.83
C ALA A 391 -8.52 -12.50 -6.59
N CYS A 392 -7.32 -13.02 -6.89
CA CYS A 392 -6.08 -12.27 -6.76
C CYS A 392 -6.13 -10.96 -7.56
N GLN A 393 -6.56 -10.95 -8.83
CA GLN A 393 -6.64 -9.72 -9.62
C GLN A 393 -7.65 -8.70 -9.09
N GLY A 394 -8.80 -9.17 -8.58
CA GLY A 394 -9.85 -8.28 -8.08
C GLY A 394 -9.44 -7.59 -6.80
N CYS A 395 -9.05 -8.36 -5.78
CA CYS A 395 -8.56 -7.81 -4.51
C CYS A 395 -7.33 -6.91 -4.72
N HIS A 396 -6.40 -7.33 -5.58
CA HIS A 396 -5.22 -6.56 -5.95
C HIS A 396 -5.57 -5.18 -6.52
N GLN A 397 -6.75 -4.94 -7.09
CA GLN A 397 -7.08 -3.66 -7.72
C GLN A 397 -8.25 -2.91 -7.09
N ALA A 398 -8.80 -3.44 -5.99
CA ALA A 398 -9.90 -2.83 -5.27
C ALA A 398 -9.43 -2.44 -3.86
N GLY A 399 -9.22 -1.14 -3.63
CA GLY A 399 -8.76 -0.64 -2.32
C GLY A 399 -7.26 -0.87 -2.04
N SER A 400 -6.49 -1.32 -3.03
CA SER A 400 -5.04 -1.40 -2.95
C SER A 400 -4.37 -0.07 -3.30
N THR A 401 -3.05 0.03 -3.12
CA THR A 401 -2.25 1.16 -3.58
C THR A 401 -1.32 0.68 -4.69
N ALA A 402 -1.65 1.01 -5.94
CA ALA A 402 -1.00 0.49 -7.13
C ALA A 402 -0.76 -1.03 -7.09
N GLY A 403 -1.79 -1.79 -6.72
CA GLY A 403 -1.67 -3.24 -6.69
C GLY A 403 -1.19 -3.85 -5.38
N PHE A 404 -0.65 -3.04 -4.46
CA PHE A 404 -0.05 -3.54 -3.24
C PHE A 404 -0.92 -3.21 -2.03
N HIS A 405 -1.12 -4.19 -1.15
CA HIS A 405 -1.72 -3.97 0.18
C HIS A 405 -0.68 -3.56 1.21
N PHE A 406 0.57 -3.99 1.00
CA PHE A 406 1.70 -3.72 1.87
C PHE A 406 2.93 -3.35 1.03
N ILE A 407 3.43 -2.12 1.22
CA ILE A 407 4.57 -1.54 0.51
C ILE A 407 5.74 -1.34 1.49
N GLY A 408 5.42 -1.10 2.76
CA GLY A 408 6.30 -0.89 3.91
C GLY A 408 7.07 0.42 3.87
N LEU A 409 7.41 0.96 5.04
CA LEU A 409 8.07 2.27 5.16
C LEU A 409 9.52 2.26 4.65
N ASP A 410 9.99 3.42 4.19
CA ASP A 410 11.38 3.62 3.79
C ASP A 410 12.27 3.93 5.01
N ASP A 411 13.53 3.50 4.96
CA ASP A 411 14.50 3.87 5.98
C ASP A 411 15.27 5.15 5.64
N ALA A 412 16.20 5.52 6.52
CA ALA A 412 17.04 6.70 6.35
C ALA A 412 18.02 6.63 5.16
N THR A 413 18.23 5.45 4.57
CA THR A 413 19.13 5.26 3.42
C THR A 413 18.44 5.52 2.09
N THR A 414 17.12 5.34 2.01
CA THR A 414 16.34 5.73 0.83
C THR A 414 16.42 7.24 0.61
N SER A 415 16.59 7.68 -0.64
CA SER A 415 16.49 9.09 -1.02
C SER A 415 15.24 9.75 -0.43
N PRO A 416 15.32 10.90 0.27
CA PRO A 416 14.16 11.59 0.83
C PRO A 416 13.05 11.87 -0.18
N LEU A 417 13.41 12.02 -1.46
CA LEU A 417 12.47 12.29 -2.56
C LEU A 417 11.70 11.06 -3.03
N ASN A 418 12.02 9.87 -2.51
CA ASN A 418 11.35 8.61 -2.83
C ASN A 418 10.72 7.95 -1.60
N ARG A 419 10.76 8.59 -0.42
CA ARG A 419 10.19 8.03 0.81
C ARG A 419 8.68 8.15 0.81
N ILE A 420 8.03 7.10 1.30
CA ILE A 420 6.59 7.09 1.51
C ILE A 420 6.25 7.39 2.97
N GLU A 421 5.15 8.10 3.18
CA GLU A 421 4.64 8.40 4.53
C GLU A 421 3.73 7.28 5.03
N VAL A 422 3.02 6.62 4.11
CA VAL A 422 2.08 5.53 4.42
C VAL A 422 2.50 4.28 3.67
N GLY A 423 2.79 3.21 4.41
CA GLY A 423 3.31 1.94 3.89
C GLY A 423 2.27 0.87 3.57
N ILE A 424 0.99 1.16 3.80
CA ILE A 424 -0.13 0.22 3.66
C ILE A 424 -1.23 0.79 2.76
N SER A 425 -2.08 -0.07 2.21
CA SER A 425 -3.22 0.38 1.40
C SER A 425 -4.46 0.69 2.25
N PRO A 426 -5.45 1.42 1.70
CA PRO A 426 -6.74 1.66 2.35
C PRO A 426 -7.45 0.36 2.75
N HIS A 427 -7.42 -0.66 1.88
CA HIS A 427 -7.97 -1.98 2.18
C HIS A 427 -7.31 -2.61 3.42
N LEU A 428 -5.97 -2.63 3.47
CA LEU A 428 -5.28 -3.23 4.60
C LEU A 428 -5.59 -2.48 5.90
N HIS A 429 -5.67 -1.15 5.83
CA HIS A 429 -6.07 -0.30 6.96
C HIS A 429 -7.49 -0.62 7.43
N ALA A 430 -8.48 -0.70 6.52
CA ALA A 430 -9.86 -1.05 6.85
C ALA A 430 -10.00 -2.45 7.48
N GLU A 431 -9.08 -3.37 7.15
CA GLU A 431 -9.03 -4.72 7.72
C GLU A 431 -8.36 -4.79 9.11
N ILE A 432 -7.67 -3.75 9.59
CA ILE A 432 -6.98 -3.79 10.90
C ILE A 432 -8.00 -3.96 12.05
N PRO A 433 -9.06 -3.13 12.18
CA PRO A 433 -10.01 -3.27 13.29
C PRO A 433 -10.72 -4.63 13.31
N ARG A 434 -11.01 -5.21 12.13
CA ARG A 434 -11.60 -6.55 12.03
C ARG A 434 -10.65 -7.60 12.60
N ARG A 435 -9.37 -7.54 12.23
CA ARG A 435 -8.36 -8.51 12.65
C ARG A 435 -8.05 -8.37 14.14
N GLU A 436 -8.05 -7.15 14.68
CA GLU A 436 -7.92 -6.91 16.11
C GLU A 436 -9.09 -7.53 16.88
N ALA A 437 -10.33 -7.31 16.43
CA ALA A 437 -11.51 -7.92 17.04
C ALA A 437 -11.51 -9.45 16.95
N TRP A 438 -11.13 -10.01 15.79
CA TRP A 438 -10.99 -11.46 15.61
C TRP A 438 -9.94 -12.06 16.55
N LEU A 439 -8.81 -11.38 16.70
CA LEU A 439 -7.70 -11.81 17.53
C LEU A 439 -8.03 -11.74 19.02
N ALA A 440 -8.69 -10.66 19.46
CA ALA A 440 -9.17 -10.51 20.83
C ALA A 440 -10.17 -11.62 21.20
N ALA A 441 -11.19 -11.85 20.36
CA ALA A 441 -12.18 -12.91 20.58
C ALA A 441 -11.51 -14.29 20.70
N THR A 442 -10.54 -14.59 19.84
CA THR A 442 -9.80 -15.86 19.88
C THR A 442 -8.94 -16.00 21.13
N ALA A 443 -8.26 -14.92 21.56
CA ALA A 443 -7.47 -14.91 22.79
C ALA A 443 -8.33 -15.11 24.04
N GLU A 444 -9.57 -14.62 24.02
CA GLU A 444 -10.57 -14.80 25.08
C GLU A 444 -11.27 -16.18 25.03
N GLY A 445 -11.00 -17.01 24.01
CA GLY A 445 -11.63 -18.32 23.83
C GLY A 445 -13.08 -18.24 23.36
N THR A 446 -13.48 -17.14 22.72
CA THR A 446 -14.82 -16.92 22.16
C THR A 446 -14.82 -17.04 20.62
N ASP A 447 -15.99 -17.23 20.02
CA ASP A 447 -16.12 -17.32 18.56
C ASP A 447 -15.95 -15.93 17.91
N PRO A 448 -14.95 -15.75 17.04
CA PRO A 448 -14.74 -14.47 16.37
C PRO A 448 -15.75 -14.25 15.23
N ASN A 449 -16.00 -12.99 14.88
CA ASN A 449 -16.71 -12.65 13.65
C ASN A 449 -15.84 -13.01 12.42
N ARG A 450 -16.35 -13.94 11.60
CA ARG A 450 -15.65 -14.49 10.42
C ARG A 450 -15.98 -13.76 9.11
N PHE A 451 -16.94 -12.84 9.12
CA PHE A 451 -17.36 -12.12 7.92
C PHE A 451 -16.22 -11.24 7.40
N ARG A 452 -15.96 -11.32 6.09
CA ARG A 452 -14.96 -10.49 5.41
C ARG A 452 -15.66 -9.49 4.50
N PRO A 453 -15.44 -8.18 4.63
CA PRO A 453 -16.06 -7.19 3.75
C PRO A 453 -15.52 -7.29 2.32
N LEU A 454 -16.13 -6.53 1.39
CA LEU A 454 -15.51 -6.31 0.07
C LEU A 454 -14.22 -5.51 0.25
N SER A 455 -13.20 -5.79 -0.56
CA SER A 455 -11.86 -5.19 -0.35
C SER A 455 -11.83 -3.67 -0.50
N PHE A 456 -12.82 -3.09 -1.19
CA PHE A 456 -12.99 -1.65 -1.36
C PHE A 456 -13.90 -0.99 -0.30
N ALA A 457 -14.33 -1.73 0.72
CA ALA A 457 -15.12 -1.17 1.82
C ALA A 457 -14.29 -0.28 2.75
N PRO A 458 -14.88 0.78 3.34
CA PRO A 458 -14.23 1.59 4.36
C PRO A 458 -14.09 0.80 5.68
N PRO A 459 -13.32 1.33 6.65
CA PRO A 459 -13.27 0.77 8.00
C PRO A 459 -14.67 0.60 8.61
N ALA A 460 -14.83 -0.39 9.48
CA ALA A 460 -16.08 -0.66 10.19
C ALA A 460 -15.81 -0.92 11.68
N ALA A 461 -16.86 -0.81 12.50
CA ALA A 461 -16.82 -1.25 13.88
C ALA A 461 -17.08 -2.76 13.98
N TRP A 462 -16.28 -3.46 14.79
CA TRP A 462 -16.34 -4.92 14.97
C TRP A 462 -16.47 -5.22 16.46
N LYS A 463 -17.66 -5.66 16.90
CA LYS A 463 -17.94 -5.96 18.32
C LYS A 463 -18.61 -7.31 18.54
N ASP A 464 -19.24 -7.89 17.52
CA ASP A 464 -19.96 -9.17 17.58
C ASP A 464 -20.15 -9.76 16.16
N THR A 465 -20.95 -10.83 16.04
CA THR A 465 -21.38 -11.44 14.76
C THR A 465 -22.56 -10.70 14.09
N GLY A 466 -22.89 -9.49 14.54
CA GLY A 466 -24.03 -8.72 14.08
C GLY A 466 -23.79 -7.97 12.76
N GLU A 467 -24.59 -6.94 12.54
CA GLU A 467 -24.48 -6.09 11.35
C GLU A 467 -23.17 -5.29 11.34
N VAL A 468 -22.48 -5.29 10.20
CA VAL A 468 -21.23 -4.54 10.02
C VAL A 468 -21.54 -3.05 9.89
N ALA A 469 -21.20 -2.30 10.93
CA ALA A 469 -21.36 -0.85 10.94
C ALA A 469 -20.15 -0.17 10.26
N TYR A 470 -20.22 -0.05 8.93
CA TYR A 470 -19.22 0.69 8.15
C TYR A 470 -19.21 2.17 8.52
N ALA A 471 -18.02 2.74 8.65
CA ALA A 471 -17.84 4.18 8.67
C ALA A 471 -18.26 4.78 7.32
N PRO A 472 -18.74 6.03 7.28
CA PRO A 472 -18.91 6.75 6.02
C PRO A 472 -17.59 6.78 5.25
N ALA A 473 -17.63 6.52 3.94
CA ALA A 473 -16.45 6.57 3.10
C ALA A 473 -15.96 8.02 2.96
N GLU A 474 -14.66 8.25 3.23
CA GLU A 474 -14.05 9.56 3.13
C GLU A 474 -13.90 10.04 1.68
N THR A 475 -13.47 11.28 1.50
CA THR A 475 -13.22 11.84 0.17
C THR A 475 -12.23 10.98 -0.62
N ALA A 476 -12.55 10.70 -1.88
CA ALA A 476 -11.85 9.81 -2.80
C ALA A 476 -11.83 8.31 -2.44
N MET A 477 -12.44 7.90 -1.31
CA MET A 477 -12.66 6.48 -1.01
C MET A 477 -13.75 5.89 -1.93
N PRO A 478 -13.73 4.56 -2.16
CA PRO A 478 -14.71 3.92 -3.01
C PRO A 478 -16.14 3.98 -2.46
N CYS A 479 -17.10 4.05 -3.37
CA CYS A 479 -18.53 3.94 -3.08
C CYS A 479 -19.24 3.16 -4.18
N LEU A 480 -20.43 2.66 -3.87
CA LEU A 480 -21.28 1.97 -4.82
C LEU A 480 -22.37 2.92 -5.31
N MET A 481 -22.57 2.97 -6.62
CA MET A 481 -23.72 3.67 -7.19
C MET A 481 -25.02 3.03 -6.68
N PRO A 482 -26.14 3.77 -6.55
CA PRO A 482 -27.38 3.23 -5.97
C PRO A 482 -27.86 1.92 -6.62
N GLU A 483 -27.73 1.80 -7.95
CA GLU A 483 -28.10 0.57 -8.66
C GLU A 483 -27.22 -0.64 -8.29
N ASP A 484 -25.96 -0.40 -7.97
CA ASP A 484 -24.98 -1.42 -7.62
C ASP A 484 -25.05 -1.75 -6.12
N ALA A 485 -25.27 -0.75 -5.26
CA ALA A 485 -25.47 -0.90 -3.83
C ALA A 485 -26.65 -1.83 -3.52
N SER A 486 -27.72 -1.78 -4.33
CA SER A 486 -28.89 -2.66 -4.18
C SER A 486 -28.58 -4.16 -4.31
N ARG A 487 -27.40 -4.52 -4.85
CA ARG A 487 -26.94 -5.90 -5.01
C ARG A 487 -26.28 -6.46 -3.75
N PHE A 488 -26.05 -5.62 -2.74
CA PHE A 488 -25.35 -5.96 -1.52
C PHE A 488 -26.15 -5.55 -0.27
N GLY A 489 -26.02 -6.31 0.81
CA GLY A 489 -26.48 -5.99 2.15
C GLY A 489 -25.37 -5.33 2.94
N GLY A 490 -25.73 -4.44 3.86
CA GLY A 490 -24.76 -3.69 4.68
C GLY A 490 -23.82 -2.85 3.80
N THR A 491 -24.36 -1.88 3.07
CA THR A 491 -23.53 -0.95 2.28
C THR A 491 -23.20 0.30 3.07
N TRP A 492 -22.21 1.06 2.60
CA TRP A 492 -21.82 2.34 3.18
C TRP A 492 -22.22 3.50 2.27
N GLN A 493 -22.30 4.67 2.87
CA GLN A 493 -22.54 5.92 2.15
C GLN A 493 -21.28 6.77 2.14
N CYS A 494 -21.26 7.74 1.23
CA CYS A 494 -20.25 8.77 1.24
C CYS A 494 -20.39 9.69 2.45
N GLY A 495 -19.26 10.13 2.99
CA GLY A 495 -19.20 11.11 4.07
C GLY A 495 -19.84 12.45 3.69
N ALA A 496 -20.19 13.23 4.70
CA ALA A 496 -20.87 14.52 4.53
C ALA A 496 -20.14 15.44 3.55
N GLY A 497 -20.89 16.07 2.63
CA GLY A 497 -20.34 17.00 1.64
C GLY A 497 -19.74 16.33 0.39
N THR A 498 -19.86 15.01 0.25
CA THR A 498 -19.45 14.27 -0.95
C THR A 498 -20.60 13.49 -1.58
N VAL A 499 -20.46 13.15 -2.85
CA VAL A 499 -21.43 12.41 -3.67
C VAL A 499 -20.72 11.28 -4.41
N CYS A 500 -21.39 10.13 -4.52
CA CYS A 500 -20.83 8.97 -5.18
C CYS A 500 -20.76 9.20 -6.69
N THR A 501 -19.54 9.29 -7.23
CA THR A 501 -19.27 9.72 -8.62
C THR A 501 -18.36 8.71 -9.34
N PRO A 502 -18.78 8.15 -10.49
CA PRO A 502 -17.94 7.27 -11.28
C PRO A 502 -16.91 8.07 -12.10
N ILE A 503 -15.63 7.79 -11.91
CA ILE A 503 -14.54 8.42 -12.69
C ILE A 503 -14.06 7.56 -13.87
N ALA A 504 -14.28 6.25 -13.79
CA ALA A 504 -14.01 5.29 -14.84
C ALA A 504 -15.11 4.23 -14.85
N THR A 505 -15.61 3.92 -16.05
CA THR A 505 -16.50 2.78 -16.28
C THR A 505 -15.92 1.93 -17.40
N ALA A 506 -16.29 0.66 -17.51
CA ALA A 506 -15.84 -0.19 -18.61
C ALA A 506 -16.99 -1.05 -19.13
N SER A 507 -16.96 -1.34 -20.43
CA SER A 507 -17.86 -2.34 -21.01
C SER A 507 -17.57 -3.72 -20.41
N GLY A 508 -18.61 -4.44 -20.02
CA GLY A 508 -18.52 -5.80 -19.51
C GLY A 508 -18.25 -5.92 -18.01
N VAL A 509 -17.95 -4.83 -17.30
CA VAL A 509 -17.89 -4.80 -15.84
C VAL A 509 -19.28 -4.45 -15.30
N ARG A 510 -19.80 -5.27 -14.38
CA ARG A 510 -21.19 -5.18 -13.92
C ARG A 510 -21.37 -4.18 -12.79
N THR A 511 -20.40 -4.06 -11.89
CA THR A 511 -20.42 -3.15 -10.74
C THR A 511 -19.58 -1.92 -11.03
N LYS A 512 -20.19 -0.73 -11.01
CA LYS A 512 -19.47 0.52 -11.23
C LYS A 512 -18.94 1.02 -9.89
N LEU A 513 -17.73 0.59 -9.54
CA LEU A 513 -17.06 1.16 -8.38
C LEU A 513 -16.77 2.64 -8.63
N ALA A 514 -17.42 3.49 -7.84
CA ALA A 514 -17.34 4.94 -7.91
C ALA A 514 -16.52 5.46 -6.72
N GLN A 515 -16.41 6.78 -6.59
CA GLN A 515 -15.70 7.43 -5.49
C GLN A 515 -16.52 8.53 -4.84
N CYS A 516 -16.32 8.73 -3.55
CA CYS A 516 -16.92 9.83 -2.81
C CYS A 516 -16.21 11.14 -3.14
N LEU A 517 -16.81 11.95 -4.01
CA LEU A 517 -16.21 13.17 -4.53
C LEU A 517 -17.01 14.40 -4.14
N LEU A 518 -16.38 15.56 -4.11
CA LEU A 518 -17.08 16.83 -3.92
C LEU A 518 -18.10 17.04 -5.05
N PRO A 519 -19.30 17.57 -4.74
CA PRO A 519 -20.27 17.92 -5.76
C PRO A 519 -19.73 19.00 -6.68
N LYS A 520 -20.34 19.10 -7.87
CA LYS A 520 -20.05 20.15 -8.84
C LYS A 520 -20.15 21.52 -8.16
N ASP A 521 -19.18 22.39 -8.45
CA ASP A 521 -19.09 23.76 -7.92
C ASP A 521 -18.92 23.88 -6.39
N SER A 522 -18.52 22.80 -5.71
CA SER A 522 -18.22 22.83 -4.27
C SER A 522 -17.16 23.90 -3.92
N PRO A 523 -17.40 24.76 -2.91
CA PRO A 523 -16.40 25.72 -2.44
C PRO A 523 -15.26 25.05 -1.67
N ALA A 524 -15.41 23.77 -1.30
CA ALA A 524 -14.40 22.98 -0.59
C ALA A 524 -13.37 22.30 -1.52
N MET A 525 -13.32 22.72 -2.80
CA MET A 525 -12.38 22.20 -3.79
C MET A 525 -10.94 22.27 -3.28
N PHE A 526 -10.15 21.25 -3.61
CA PHE A 526 -8.75 21.13 -3.22
C PHE A 526 -7.91 20.54 -4.35
N SER A 527 -6.60 20.75 -4.30
CA SER A 527 -5.70 20.25 -5.32
C SER A 527 -5.61 18.72 -5.26
N GLY A 528 -5.87 18.08 -6.40
CA GLY A 528 -5.85 16.65 -6.62
C GLY A 528 -7.17 15.92 -6.46
N HIS A 529 -8.24 16.67 -6.19
CA HIS A 529 -9.58 16.20 -6.51
C HIS A 529 -9.66 15.83 -8.02
N PRO A 530 -10.14 14.64 -8.40
CA PRO A 530 -10.36 14.31 -9.80
C PRO A 530 -11.31 15.32 -10.47
N CYS A 531 -11.12 15.55 -11.75
CA CYS A 531 -11.92 16.55 -12.48
C CYS A 531 -12.47 16.04 -13.80
N LEU A 532 -12.10 14.82 -14.22
CA LEU A 532 -12.55 14.19 -15.44
C LEU A 532 -13.25 12.86 -15.17
N THR A 533 -14.22 12.53 -16.01
CA THR A 533 -14.82 11.21 -16.12
C THR A 533 -14.45 10.57 -17.45
N GLY A 534 -14.57 9.26 -17.54
CA GLY A 534 -14.29 8.54 -18.77
C GLY A 534 -14.75 7.10 -18.79
N ALA A 535 -14.55 6.46 -19.92
CA ALA A 535 -14.94 5.09 -20.19
C ALA A 535 -13.78 4.30 -20.81
N ILE A 536 -13.58 3.08 -20.33
CA ILE A 536 -12.62 2.11 -20.83
C ILE A 536 -13.30 1.23 -21.88
N ALA A 537 -12.79 1.27 -23.10
CA ALA A 537 -13.03 0.24 -24.09
C ALA A 537 -12.08 -0.94 -23.79
N SER A 538 -12.63 -2.01 -23.22
CA SER A 538 -11.87 -3.20 -22.84
C SER A 538 -11.48 -4.03 -24.06
N ASN A 539 -10.27 -4.57 -24.06
CA ASN A 539 -9.82 -5.59 -24.99
C ASN A 539 -9.51 -6.88 -24.21
N ALA A 540 -10.48 -7.80 -24.21
CA ALA A 540 -10.39 -9.02 -23.41
C ALA A 540 -9.20 -9.92 -23.79
N ALA A 541 -8.85 -9.99 -25.09
CA ALA A 541 -7.73 -10.81 -25.55
C ALA A 541 -6.38 -10.16 -25.26
N GLN A 542 -6.31 -8.82 -25.26
CA GLN A 542 -5.09 -8.06 -25.02
C GLN A 542 -5.36 -6.88 -24.09
N PRO A 543 -5.46 -7.08 -22.76
CA PRO A 543 -5.80 -6.01 -21.83
C PRO A 543 -4.81 -4.84 -21.83
N PHE A 544 -3.57 -5.06 -22.27
CA PHE A 544 -2.60 -3.98 -22.48
C PHE A 544 -3.00 -2.99 -23.59
N ASN A 545 -4.02 -3.32 -24.39
CA ASN A 545 -4.60 -2.48 -25.44
C ASN A 545 -5.97 -1.88 -25.04
N ASP A 546 -6.38 -1.98 -23.77
CA ASP A 546 -7.50 -1.21 -23.25
C ASP A 546 -7.31 0.29 -23.56
N ARG A 547 -8.41 1.01 -23.83
CA ARG A 547 -8.39 2.47 -24.13
C ARG A 547 -9.38 3.22 -23.26
N TYR A 548 -8.89 4.14 -22.42
CA TYR A 548 -9.70 5.06 -21.66
C TYR A 548 -9.95 6.33 -22.47
N ARG A 549 -11.21 6.67 -22.70
CA ARG A 549 -11.62 7.92 -23.34
C ARG A 549 -12.24 8.85 -22.32
N ILE A 550 -11.78 10.10 -22.31
CA ILE A 550 -12.38 11.13 -21.47
C ILE A 550 -13.79 11.46 -22.01
N THR A 551 -14.80 11.43 -21.15
CA THR A 551 -16.20 11.70 -21.52
C THR A 551 -16.70 13.04 -20.99
N GLY A 552 -16.04 13.63 -19.99
CA GLY A 552 -16.42 14.94 -19.49
C GLY A 552 -15.46 15.51 -18.44
N GLN A 553 -15.62 16.81 -18.18
CA GLN A 553 -15.01 17.51 -17.06
C GLN A 553 -16.11 17.99 -16.12
N PHE A 554 -15.99 17.68 -14.82
CA PHE A 554 -17.02 17.99 -13.83
C PHE A 554 -16.54 18.91 -12.70
N ALA A 555 -15.24 19.17 -12.60
CA ALA A 555 -14.66 20.05 -11.58
C ALA A 555 -13.48 20.87 -12.13
N ALA A 556 -13.00 21.83 -11.33
CA ALA A 556 -11.81 22.65 -11.62
C ALA A 556 -11.84 23.35 -13.00
N ILE A 557 -12.88 24.15 -13.24
CA ILE A 557 -13.19 24.76 -14.55
C ILE A 557 -12.39 26.06 -14.79
N ALA A 558 -11.50 26.48 -13.88
CA ALA A 558 -10.74 27.70 -14.09
C ALA A 558 -9.91 27.61 -15.39
N PRO A 559 -9.91 28.65 -16.23
CA PRO A 559 -9.31 28.62 -17.57
C PRO A 559 -7.78 28.60 -17.52
N ALA A 560 -7.19 29.00 -16.39
CA ALA A 560 -5.76 29.08 -16.20
C ALA A 560 -5.36 28.76 -14.77
N ILE A 561 -4.09 28.39 -14.59
CA ILE A 561 -3.49 28.20 -13.26
C ILE A 561 -3.49 29.53 -12.51
N SER A 562 -3.93 29.51 -11.26
CA SER A 562 -3.82 30.65 -10.35
C SER A 562 -3.42 30.16 -8.95
N ARG A 563 -3.30 31.08 -7.98
CA ARG A 563 -3.06 30.72 -6.57
C ARG A 563 -4.35 30.40 -5.79
N THR A 564 -5.52 30.70 -6.35
CA THR A 564 -6.81 30.66 -5.64
C THR A 564 -7.86 29.80 -6.33
N ALA A 565 -7.92 29.85 -7.67
CA ALA A 565 -8.84 29.07 -8.48
C ALA A 565 -8.19 27.79 -9.04
N TYR A 566 -8.97 26.72 -9.10
CA TYR A 566 -8.54 25.39 -9.53
C TYR A 566 -8.78 25.17 -11.02
N THR A 567 -7.72 24.77 -11.73
CA THR A 567 -7.78 24.32 -13.13
C THR A 567 -7.57 22.80 -13.21
N CYS A 568 -8.27 22.13 -14.12
CA CYS A 568 -8.15 20.69 -14.32
C CYS A 568 -6.88 20.37 -15.13
N ARG A 569 -5.93 19.67 -14.50
CA ARG A 569 -4.70 19.20 -15.15
C ARG A 569 -4.97 17.89 -15.89
N PRO A 570 -4.50 17.74 -17.15
CA PRO A 570 -4.87 16.61 -18.00
C PRO A 570 -4.08 15.33 -17.67
N PRO A 571 -4.63 14.12 -17.91
CA PRO A 571 -3.96 12.86 -17.56
C PRO A 571 -2.59 12.65 -18.21
N LYS A 572 -2.32 13.23 -19.39
CA LYS A 572 -1.03 13.12 -20.10
C LYS A 572 0.21 13.50 -19.27
N ILE A 573 0.03 14.25 -18.18
CA ILE A 573 1.11 14.56 -17.21
C ILE A 573 1.22 13.56 -16.06
N GLY A 574 0.64 12.36 -16.19
CA GLY A 574 0.70 11.30 -15.17
C GLY A 574 -0.33 11.44 -14.06
N VAL A 575 -1.50 12.05 -14.33
CA VAL A 575 -2.56 12.27 -13.33
C VAL A 575 -3.89 11.67 -13.80
N PRO A 576 -4.16 10.38 -13.52
CA PRO A 576 -5.37 9.73 -14.01
C PRO A 576 -6.64 10.44 -13.53
N GLY A 577 -7.70 10.46 -14.35
CA GLY A 577 -8.98 11.12 -14.01
C GLY A 577 -8.90 12.65 -13.91
N GLY A 578 -7.77 13.22 -14.37
CA GLY A 578 -7.44 14.61 -14.19
C GLY A 578 -7.14 14.96 -12.72
N PHE A 579 -6.61 16.16 -12.53
CA PHE A 579 -6.19 16.63 -11.22
C PHE A 579 -6.52 18.12 -11.09
N ALA A 580 -7.46 18.48 -10.20
CA ALA A 580 -7.71 19.87 -9.84
C ALA A 580 -6.43 20.51 -9.29
N TYR A 581 -6.05 21.71 -9.73
CA TYR A 581 -4.78 22.31 -9.30
C TYR A 581 -4.87 23.83 -9.14
N ARG A 582 -4.34 24.32 -8.02
CA ARG A 582 -3.87 25.71 -7.85
C ARG A 582 -2.41 25.71 -7.42
N ALA A 583 -1.70 26.80 -7.68
CA ALA A 583 -0.32 26.99 -7.21
C ALA A 583 -0.29 27.28 -5.71
N CYS A 584 0.76 26.82 -5.02
CA CYS A 584 0.95 27.17 -3.61
C CYS A 584 1.11 28.69 -3.43
N ASP A 585 0.42 29.23 -2.44
CA ASP A 585 0.71 30.55 -1.90
C ASP A 585 1.75 30.49 -0.77
N ASP A 586 2.02 31.62 -0.12
CA ASP A 586 3.03 31.69 0.94
C ASP A 586 2.57 31.02 2.24
N LYS A 587 1.26 30.94 2.49
CA LYS A 587 0.70 30.26 3.67
C LYS A 587 0.81 28.75 3.52
N ASP A 588 0.48 28.23 2.33
CA ASP A 588 0.63 26.82 1.97
C ASP A 588 2.10 26.39 2.14
N ARG A 589 3.03 27.22 1.64
CA ARG A 589 4.48 27.01 1.72
C ARG A 589 5.03 27.04 3.14
N ALA A 590 4.35 27.72 4.07
CA ALA A 590 4.73 27.81 5.48
C ALA A 590 3.98 26.80 6.37
N PHE A 591 3.10 25.98 5.77
CA PHE A 591 2.18 25.06 6.42
C PHE A 591 1.34 25.74 7.50
N SER A 592 0.87 26.96 7.24
CA SER A 592 0.22 27.80 8.25
C SER A 592 -1.13 27.26 8.76
N ASP A 593 -1.81 26.46 7.93
CA ASP A 593 -3.14 25.93 8.23
C ASP A 593 -3.09 24.56 8.94
N PHE A 594 -1.93 23.91 8.98
CA PHE A 594 -1.72 22.67 9.72
C PHE A 594 -1.48 23.01 11.20
N LYS A 595 -2.54 22.88 12.01
CA LYS A 595 -2.53 23.22 13.43
C LYS A 595 -2.91 22.02 14.29
N PRO A 596 -2.20 21.77 15.41
CA PRO A 596 -2.59 20.71 16.35
C PRO A 596 -4.05 20.85 16.81
N GLY A 597 -4.76 19.74 16.89
CA GLY A 597 -6.17 19.71 17.33
C GLY A 597 -7.18 20.29 16.34
N LYS A 598 -6.77 20.60 15.10
CA LYS A 598 -7.67 20.96 14.00
C LYS A 598 -7.69 19.85 12.94
N PRO A 599 -8.79 19.70 12.19
CA PRO A 599 -8.84 18.77 11.06
C PRO A 599 -7.70 19.05 10.08
N MET A 600 -7.11 17.98 9.55
CA MET A 600 -6.07 18.08 8.53
C MET A 600 -6.65 18.76 7.27
N PRO A 601 -6.01 19.83 6.75
CA PRO A 601 -6.38 20.39 5.45
C PRO A 601 -6.31 19.33 4.33
N ASN A 602 -7.24 19.38 3.37
CA ASN A 602 -7.28 18.43 2.26
C ASN A 602 -6.12 18.56 1.26
N GLU A 603 -5.40 19.69 1.27
CA GLU A 603 -4.25 19.90 0.41
C GLU A 603 -3.02 20.43 1.16
N ILE A 604 -1.86 20.08 0.63
CA ILE A 604 -0.54 20.43 1.17
C ILE A 604 0.38 20.86 0.02
N CYS A 605 1.25 21.84 0.28
CA CYS A 605 2.25 22.28 -0.68
C CYS A 605 3.43 21.30 -0.75
N GLY A 606 3.20 20.18 -1.46
CA GLY A 606 4.15 19.09 -1.66
C GLY A 606 5.11 19.33 -2.82
N LEU A 607 5.90 18.30 -3.12
CA LEU A 607 6.85 18.32 -4.23
C LEU A 607 6.17 18.03 -5.57
N VAL A 608 6.61 18.72 -6.61
CA VAL A 608 6.14 18.49 -7.98
C VAL A 608 7.30 18.48 -8.96
N GLY A 609 7.34 17.47 -9.82
CA GLY A 609 8.17 17.47 -11.02
C GLY A 609 7.67 18.56 -11.97
N GLY A 610 8.56 19.48 -12.37
CA GLY A 610 8.29 20.43 -13.44
C GLY A 610 8.88 19.96 -14.77
N LYS A 611 8.66 20.71 -15.86
CA LYS A 611 9.25 20.43 -17.18
C LYS A 611 10.77 20.20 -17.14
N LYS A 612 11.48 20.91 -16.25
CA LYS A 612 12.93 20.73 -16.03
C LYS A 612 13.27 19.37 -15.44
N PHE A 613 12.41 18.84 -14.57
CA PHE A 613 12.56 17.52 -13.97
C PHE A 613 12.32 16.42 -15.02
N ASP A 614 11.22 16.51 -15.78
CA ASP A 614 10.90 15.55 -16.84
C ASP A 614 12.01 15.47 -17.90
N ILE A 615 12.51 16.62 -18.35
CA ILE A 615 13.65 16.70 -19.28
C ILE A 615 14.91 16.09 -18.65
N CYS A 616 15.14 16.34 -17.36
CA CYS A 616 16.33 15.85 -16.69
C CYS A 616 16.30 14.34 -16.46
N VAL A 617 15.18 13.76 -16.03
CA VAL A 617 15.05 12.30 -15.80
C VAL A 617 15.26 11.52 -17.11
N ALA A 618 14.89 12.10 -18.25
CA ALA A 618 15.19 11.54 -19.57
C ALA A 618 16.70 11.52 -19.93
N THR A 619 17.57 12.17 -19.15
CA THR A 619 19.04 12.18 -19.38
C THR A 619 19.80 11.10 -18.60
N ASN A 620 19.10 10.25 -17.84
CA ASN A 620 19.71 9.19 -17.04
C ASN A 620 20.69 9.70 -15.94
N ASN A 621 20.65 11.00 -15.62
CA ASN A 621 21.46 11.67 -14.59
C ASN A 621 20.61 12.07 -13.38
N PHE A 622 19.99 11.04 -12.79
CA PHE A 622 18.91 11.16 -11.83
C PHE A 622 19.22 12.01 -10.58
N ASP A 623 20.42 11.84 -10.01
CA ASP A 623 20.84 12.58 -8.80
C ASP A 623 20.85 14.09 -8.99
N GLN A 624 21.17 14.56 -10.20
CA GLN A 624 21.21 15.98 -10.50
C GLN A 624 19.79 16.54 -10.70
N CYS A 625 18.86 15.72 -11.20
CA CYS A 625 17.46 16.09 -11.43
C CYS A 625 16.70 16.31 -10.12
N LEU A 626 16.97 15.46 -9.14
CA LEU A 626 16.35 15.48 -7.82
C LEU A 626 16.66 16.75 -7.02
N GLY A 627 17.88 17.28 -7.09
CA GLY A 627 18.31 18.45 -6.31
C GLY A 627 18.00 19.82 -6.92
N GLY A 628 17.78 19.91 -8.23
CA GLY A 628 17.69 21.20 -8.95
C GLY A 628 16.39 21.51 -9.69
N ALA A 629 15.48 20.54 -9.82
CA ALA A 629 14.32 20.66 -10.72
C ALA A 629 12.95 20.43 -10.06
N VAL A 630 12.92 20.17 -8.75
CA VAL A 630 11.68 19.93 -8.00
C VAL A 630 11.11 21.26 -7.49
N ASN A 631 9.89 21.58 -7.91
CA ASN A 631 9.15 22.75 -7.43
C ASN A 631 8.20 22.33 -6.30
N ARG A 632 7.55 23.31 -5.65
CA ARG A 632 6.39 23.03 -4.79
C ARG A 632 5.08 23.38 -5.46
N GLY A 633 4.10 22.49 -5.34
CA GLY A 633 2.75 22.64 -5.87
C GLY A 633 1.74 21.94 -4.96
N ASN A 634 0.51 22.44 -4.90
CA ASN A 634 -0.49 21.86 -4.03
C ASN A 634 -0.91 20.47 -4.51
N ARG A 635 -1.05 19.56 -3.54
CA ARG A 635 -1.36 18.14 -3.67
C ARG A 635 -2.37 17.75 -2.60
N PRO A 636 -3.13 16.65 -2.75
CA PRO A 636 -3.92 16.12 -1.66
C PRO A 636 -2.99 15.80 -0.49
N ALA A 637 -3.36 16.22 0.71
CA ALA A 637 -2.69 15.79 1.92
C ALA A 637 -3.09 14.34 2.23
N CYS A 638 -2.18 13.58 2.83
CA CYS A 638 -2.44 12.22 3.25
C CYS A 638 -1.70 11.89 4.55
N SER A 639 -2.19 10.89 5.26
CA SER A 639 -1.62 10.40 6.52
C SER A 639 -2.04 8.95 6.74
N ALA A 640 -1.63 8.35 7.86
CA ALA A 640 -2.02 6.99 8.24
C ALA A 640 -3.54 6.78 8.35
N ASP A 641 -4.31 7.85 8.53
CA ASP A 641 -5.77 7.83 8.65
C ASP A 641 -6.49 8.53 7.49
N HIS A 642 -5.76 9.17 6.57
CA HIS A 642 -6.31 9.88 5.42
C HIS A 642 -5.58 9.45 4.15
N PHE A 643 -6.17 8.51 3.41
CA PHE A 643 -5.48 7.83 2.32
C PHE A 643 -5.61 8.53 0.97
N CYS A 644 -4.62 8.25 0.12
CA CYS A 644 -4.71 8.57 -1.30
C CYS A 644 -5.66 7.61 -2.03
N ARG A 645 -6.16 8.07 -3.17
CA ARG A 645 -6.87 7.22 -4.15
C ARG A 645 -5.97 6.07 -4.63
N GLU A 646 -6.56 4.96 -5.07
CA GLU A 646 -5.86 3.70 -5.40
C GLU A 646 -4.69 3.80 -6.40
N ASP A 647 -4.70 4.81 -7.28
CA ASP A 647 -3.67 5.13 -8.27
C ASP A 647 -2.65 6.19 -7.81
N TYR A 648 -2.73 6.61 -6.55
CA TYR A 648 -1.83 7.54 -5.86
C TYR A 648 -1.23 6.90 -4.61
N MET A 649 -0.05 7.36 -4.21
CA MET A 649 0.64 6.88 -3.02
C MET A 649 1.05 8.06 -2.15
N CYS A 650 1.00 7.88 -0.83
CA CYS A 650 1.32 8.93 0.12
C CYS A 650 2.84 9.08 0.25
N GLN A 651 3.37 10.17 -0.28
CA GLN A 651 4.81 10.46 -0.27
C GLN A 651 5.17 11.37 0.91
N SER A 652 6.28 11.09 1.58
CA SER A 652 6.81 11.96 2.64
C SER A 652 7.38 13.26 2.08
N LEU A 653 7.27 14.33 2.87
CA LEU A 653 8.05 15.54 2.64
C LEU A 653 9.52 15.31 3.04
N PRO A 654 10.50 15.74 2.21
CA PRO A 654 11.90 15.71 2.62
C PRO A 654 12.12 16.51 3.91
N PRO A 655 12.95 16.00 4.85
CA PRO A 655 13.19 16.68 6.14
C PRO A 655 13.76 18.10 6.02
N ASP A 656 14.45 18.41 4.92
CA ASP A 656 15.02 19.71 4.60
C ASP A 656 14.01 20.68 3.97
N THR A 657 12.77 20.24 3.74
CA THR A 657 11.70 21.13 3.27
C THR A 657 11.38 22.17 4.36
N PRO A 658 11.46 23.49 4.07
CA PRO A 658 11.19 24.53 5.06
C PRO A 658 9.81 24.37 5.70
N GLY A 659 9.77 24.19 7.03
CA GLY A 659 8.55 24.04 7.81
C GLY A 659 8.02 22.60 7.94
N ALA A 660 8.67 21.59 7.34
CA ALA A 660 8.19 20.19 7.35
C ALA A 660 7.96 19.62 8.76
N ALA A 661 8.72 20.09 9.76
CA ALA A 661 8.52 19.68 11.16
C ALA A 661 7.09 19.95 11.69
N LYS A 662 6.36 20.93 11.13
CA LYS A 662 4.97 21.23 11.50
C LYS A 662 3.96 20.20 10.99
N VAL A 663 4.34 19.41 10.00
CA VAL A 663 3.48 18.45 9.28
C VAL A 663 4.05 17.03 9.36
N LYS A 664 4.74 16.72 10.46
CA LYS A 664 5.23 15.36 10.73
C LYS A 664 4.06 14.37 10.75
N GLY A 665 4.18 13.24 10.07
CA GLY A 665 3.08 12.27 9.92
C GLY A 665 2.15 12.55 8.73
N ILE A 666 2.38 13.65 8.01
CA ILE A 666 1.54 14.10 6.90
C ILE A 666 2.38 14.17 5.63
N GLY A 667 1.93 13.42 4.62
CA GLY A 667 2.51 13.37 3.29
C GLY A 667 1.65 14.07 2.25
N PHE A 668 2.01 13.86 0.99
CA PHE A 668 1.24 14.32 -0.16
C PHE A 668 0.99 13.18 -1.15
N CYS A 669 -0.20 13.14 -1.73
CA CYS A 669 -0.54 12.13 -2.72
C CYS A 669 0.18 12.40 -4.04
N SER A 670 1.06 11.47 -4.41
CA SER A 670 1.79 11.44 -5.68
C SER A 670 1.25 10.30 -6.54
N PRO A 671 0.99 10.51 -7.85
CA PRO A 671 0.61 9.41 -8.73
C PRO A 671 1.62 8.27 -8.64
N THR A 672 1.10 7.05 -8.52
CA THR A 672 1.92 5.83 -8.40
C THR A 672 2.90 5.68 -9.55
N TYR A 673 2.52 6.19 -10.73
CA TYR A 673 3.38 6.39 -11.87
C TYR A 673 4.71 7.09 -11.50
N PHE A 674 4.70 8.26 -10.86
CA PHE A 674 5.95 8.97 -10.55
C PHE A 674 6.84 8.25 -9.55
N ILE A 675 6.26 7.49 -8.61
CA ILE A 675 7.05 6.77 -7.60
C ILE A 675 7.64 5.48 -8.17
N PHE A 676 6.85 4.70 -8.93
CA PHE A 676 7.24 3.39 -9.43
C PHE A 676 7.90 3.42 -10.80
N GLN A 677 7.62 4.42 -11.63
CA GLN A 677 8.31 4.61 -12.91
C GLN A 677 9.82 4.71 -12.71
N MET A 678 10.28 5.55 -11.78
CA MET A 678 11.70 5.75 -11.45
C MET A 678 12.38 4.51 -10.85
N ARG A 679 11.60 3.46 -10.57
CA ARG A 679 12.08 2.23 -9.95
C ARG A 679 12.21 1.14 -11.01
N ILE A 680 11.22 0.97 -11.89
CA ILE A 680 11.29 -0.02 -12.98
C ILE A 680 12.19 0.44 -14.15
N ASP A 681 12.37 1.75 -14.33
CA ASP A 681 13.00 2.34 -15.50
C ASP A 681 14.54 2.16 -15.60
N ASN A 682 15.15 1.49 -14.62
CA ASN A 682 16.58 1.25 -14.53
C ASN A 682 17.40 2.56 -14.43
N HIS A 683 16.79 3.70 -14.08
CA HIS A 683 17.48 5.00 -14.00
C HIS A 683 18.09 5.30 -12.62
N ALA A 684 18.61 4.25 -11.98
CA ALA A 684 20.06 4.11 -11.91
C ALA A 684 20.42 2.63 -11.82
N THR A 685 21.45 2.20 -12.56
CA THR A 685 21.94 0.82 -12.51
C THR A 685 23.38 0.71 -12.01
N PRO A 686 23.73 -0.44 -11.41
CA PRO A 686 25.11 -0.79 -11.10
C PRO A 686 25.89 -1.29 -12.33
N TRP A 687 25.22 -1.55 -13.46
CA TRP A 687 25.86 -2.09 -14.67
C TRP A 687 26.68 -1.02 -15.40
N ALA A 688 27.87 -1.38 -15.90
CA ALA A 688 28.77 -0.47 -16.61
C ALA A 688 28.29 -0.11 -18.03
N THR A 689 27.57 -1.03 -18.69
CA THR A 689 27.00 -0.83 -20.02
C THR A 689 25.46 -0.79 -19.94
N THR A 690 24.87 0.26 -20.52
CA THR A 690 23.42 0.30 -20.81
C THR A 690 23.05 -0.63 -21.98
N ALA A 691 24.05 -1.00 -22.80
CA ALA A 691 23.90 -1.86 -23.96
C ALA A 691 24.36 -3.30 -23.65
N ARG A 692 23.37 -4.19 -23.43
CA ARG A 692 23.32 -5.64 -23.79
C ARG A 692 22.29 -6.38 -22.92
N ALA A 693 21.03 -6.03 -23.09
CA ALA A 693 20.00 -7.06 -23.18
C ALA A 693 19.57 -7.02 -24.65
N GLY A 694 20.26 -7.76 -25.52
CA GLY A 694 20.00 -7.73 -26.95
C GLY A 694 18.53 -8.09 -27.20
N MET A 695 17.86 -7.34 -28.08
CA MET A 695 16.48 -7.55 -28.54
C MET A 695 16.20 -8.95 -29.15
N HIS A 696 17.17 -9.86 -29.11
CA HIS A 696 17.17 -11.18 -29.75
C HIS A 696 17.85 -12.32 -28.98
N ALA A 697 18.42 -12.10 -27.80
CA ALA A 697 19.01 -13.19 -27.02
C ALA A 697 18.00 -13.70 -25.99
N GLY A 698 17.54 -14.94 -26.16
CA GLY A 698 16.87 -15.67 -25.09
C GLY A 698 17.73 -15.64 -23.83
N PHE A 699 17.07 -15.44 -22.68
CA PHE A 699 17.70 -15.43 -21.37
C PHE A 699 18.55 -16.71 -21.19
N GLY A 700 19.87 -16.56 -21.25
CA GLY A 700 20.79 -17.69 -21.12
C GLY A 700 22.24 -17.22 -21.24
N ALA A 701 23.03 -17.61 -20.23
CA ALA A 701 24.45 -17.35 -20.02
C ALA A 701 24.81 -15.90 -19.65
N ALA A 702 25.07 -15.71 -18.35
CA ALA A 702 25.97 -14.67 -17.87
C ALA A 702 27.34 -14.91 -18.51
N ALA A 703 27.79 -13.98 -19.35
CA ALA A 703 29.22 -13.80 -19.54
C ALA A 703 29.72 -13.02 -18.31
N GLU A 704 30.78 -13.53 -17.68
CA GLU A 704 31.46 -12.91 -16.54
C GLU A 704 31.74 -11.42 -16.81
N GLU A 705 31.20 -10.54 -15.95
CA GLU A 705 31.69 -9.19 -15.67
C GLU A 705 31.49 -8.86 -14.19
#